data_AF-A0A7Y7LJN7-F1
#
_entry.id   AF-A0A7Y7LJN7-F1
#
_cell.length_a   1.000
_cell.length_b   1.000
_cell.length_c   1.000
_cell.angle_alpha   90.00
_cell.angle_beta   90.00
_cell.angle_gamma   90.00
#
_symmetry.space_group_name_H-M   'P 1'
#
loop_
_entity.id
_entity.type
_entity.pdbx_description
1 polymer ?
#
loop_
_entity_poly.entity_id
_entity_poly.type
_entity_poly.pdbx_seq_one_letter_code
_entity_poly.pdbx_strand_id
1 'polypeptide(L)'
;MRRKIGFLALCLTVSAYAAEPFDDKFRQLDEILPTPNVYRTASGAPGHAYWQQRADYTISATLDEARRALTGSEQITYHNNSPDTLSYLWVQLDQNIYKKDSDARMMLTQPSREAWAKATSPEDGYKFEGMRGILAGREFDGGFKIKSVATNGQPLKHVINRTMMRIDLPTPLKPGEKFVFNIDWSYNINEQQVLGGRSGYEHFEEDKNDLFEIAQWFPRMAAYYDVYGWQHKQFLGTGEFTLEFGDYDVQLTVPADHVVASTGELQNPSDVLSAAQRERLEKARTASAPVLIVMQEEATRAEKSRSNASKTWHFKASNVRDFAWASSRKFIWDAQGFKKDSTNVMAMSYYPKEGNPLWGKYSTQAIIHTIDKYNKYSFDYPYPTAISVNGPVGGMEYPMISFNGPRPTKDKKTGELTWSQQTKYGLIGVIIHEVGHNYYPMIINSDERQWTWMDEGLNTFVQYLAEQEWEDKYPSRRGEPRNIVDYMRSQEQVPIMTNSESLVQVGPNAYAKPATGLNILRETILGRELFDYAFREYAQRWKFKRPTPADFFRTMEDASGTDLDWFWRGWFYTTDPVDISIDGISEYGVSTKDPEKEKAWKKAQKDAQPVSLSDQRNKALPKRVDAHPELKDFYNEHDEFTVTNKDRNSYAEAIEKLEPWEKKLLDQGKHLYLVDFSNLGGMVMPLILEIELKSGKKYIERIPAEVWRYNSKKITKLIVTDEPMVGLTQDPYWETADIDTSNNAWPRKVTQSRLELFKTERDKNNLMRDFNTPLKKDEKK
;
A
#
# COMPACT_ATOMS: atom_id res chain seq x y z
N MET A 1 -2.88 77.02 34.81
CA MET A 1 -2.49 76.80 33.40
C MET A 1 -1.00 76.48 33.32
N ARG A 2 -0.62 75.19 33.24
CA ARG A 2 0.76 74.78 32.93
C ARG A 2 0.69 73.52 32.06
N ARG A 3 1.07 73.69 30.79
CA ARG A 3 1.20 72.66 29.76
C ARG A 3 2.35 71.72 30.13
N LYS A 4 2.11 70.41 30.11
CA LYS A 4 3.17 69.39 30.07
C LYS A 4 3.29 68.91 28.63
N ILE A 5 4.52 68.98 28.12
CA ILE A 5 4.94 68.49 26.80
C ILE A 5 5.00 66.96 26.89
N GLY A 6 4.26 66.28 26.01
CA GLY A 6 4.30 64.83 25.86
C GLY A 6 5.44 64.42 24.93
N PHE A 7 6.32 63.54 25.42
CA PHE A 7 7.32 62.86 24.61
C PHE A 7 6.64 61.71 23.86
N LEU A 8 6.68 61.75 22.52
CA LEU A 8 6.25 60.67 21.65
C LEU A 8 7.42 59.68 21.50
N ALA A 9 7.28 58.47 22.03
CA ALA A 9 8.22 57.38 21.80
C ALA A 9 7.90 56.73 20.44
N LEU A 10 8.84 56.82 19.51
CA LEU A 10 8.77 56.19 18.19
C LEU A 10 9.22 54.73 18.32
N CYS A 11 8.28 53.79 18.35
CA CYS A 11 8.59 52.36 18.27
C CYS A 11 8.93 51.98 16.83
N LEU A 12 10.21 51.78 16.54
CA LEU A 12 10.70 51.11 15.34
C LEU A 12 10.40 49.61 15.46
N THR A 13 9.35 49.14 14.82
CA THR A 13 9.12 47.70 14.59
C THR A 13 10.05 47.23 13.48
N VAL A 14 11.16 46.60 13.86
CA VAL A 14 11.98 45.83 12.91
C VAL A 14 11.24 44.51 12.65
N SER A 15 10.49 44.45 11.56
CA SER A 15 9.98 43.19 11.03
C SER A 15 11.16 42.39 10.52
N ALA A 16 11.64 41.43 11.30
CA ALA A 16 12.53 40.39 10.80
C ALA A 16 11.70 39.55 9.82
N TYR A 17 11.93 39.73 8.52
CA TYR A 17 11.52 38.76 7.52
C TYR A 17 12.34 37.50 7.76
N ALA A 18 11.78 36.51 8.45
CA ALA A 18 12.29 35.15 8.33
C ALA A 18 12.20 34.81 6.85
N ALA A 19 13.34 34.53 6.20
CA ALA A 19 13.33 33.97 4.86
C ALA A 19 12.45 32.71 4.89
N GLU A 20 11.57 32.55 3.90
CA GLU A 20 10.84 31.29 3.76
C GLU A 20 11.87 30.14 3.75
N PRO A 21 11.59 29.02 4.43
CA PRO A 21 12.46 27.86 4.39
C PRO A 21 12.77 27.51 2.94
N PHE A 22 14.05 27.31 2.63
CA PHE A 22 14.48 26.85 1.31
C PHE A 22 13.93 25.43 1.07
N ASP A 23 12.88 25.33 0.24
CA ASP A 23 12.19 24.07 -0.11
C ASP A 23 12.75 23.48 -1.41
N ASP A 24 13.93 22.86 -1.29
CA ASP A 24 14.59 22.16 -2.39
C ASP A 24 14.09 20.72 -2.50
N LYS A 25 13.20 20.51 -3.48
CA LYS A 25 12.60 19.20 -3.77
C LYS A 25 13.61 18.17 -4.28
N PHE A 26 14.78 18.59 -4.77
CA PHE A 26 15.85 17.73 -5.30
C PHE A 26 17.06 17.64 -4.36
N ARG A 27 16.94 18.19 -3.15
CA ARG A 27 17.98 18.02 -2.13
C ARG A 27 18.20 16.54 -1.86
N GLN A 28 19.44 16.15 -1.61
CA GLN A 28 19.78 14.76 -1.32
C GLN A 28 19.16 14.31 0.03
N LEU A 29 18.76 13.04 0.14
CA LEU A 29 18.21 12.48 1.38
C LEU A 29 19.28 12.09 2.40
N ASP A 30 20.57 12.14 2.04
CA ASP A 30 21.71 11.83 2.92
C ASP A 30 21.69 12.55 4.27
N GLU A 31 21.06 13.73 4.35
CA GLU A 31 20.92 14.48 5.60
C GLU A 31 19.85 13.92 6.55
N ILE A 32 18.92 13.12 6.02
CA ILE A 32 17.80 12.51 6.73
C ILE A 32 18.06 11.02 6.96
N LEU A 33 18.71 10.35 6.02
CA LEU A 33 19.00 8.93 6.11
C LEU A 33 20.18 8.66 7.08
N PRO A 34 20.17 7.53 7.81
CA PRO A 34 21.30 7.14 8.64
C PRO A 34 22.58 7.00 7.81
N THR A 35 23.71 7.48 8.34
CA THR A 35 25.02 7.33 7.70
C THR A 35 25.38 5.85 7.54
N PRO A 36 25.83 5.41 6.34
CA PRO A 36 26.31 4.05 6.14
C PRO A 36 27.46 3.66 7.08
N ASN A 37 27.54 2.39 7.43
CA ASN A 37 28.55 1.84 8.34
C ASN A 37 28.90 0.38 7.98
N VAL A 38 29.64 -0.31 8.86
CA VAL A 38 30.10 -1.70 8.62
C VAL A 38 28.97 -2.74 8.66
N TYR A 39 27.83 -2.41 9.28
CA TYR A 39 26.63 -3.25 9.35
C TYR A 39 25.69 -3.01 8.16
N ARG A 40 25.63 -1.78 7.65
CA ARG A 40 24.74 -1.37 6.54
C ARG A 40 25.47 -0.44 5.58
N THR A 41 25.65 -0.88 4.34
CA THR A 41 26.50 -0.21 3.35
C THR A 41 25.76 0.92 2.61
N ALA A 42 26.51 1.77 1.90
CA ALA A 42 25.96 2.88 1.13
C ALA A 42 25.09 2.42 -0.05
N SER A 43 25.27 1.20 -0.55
CA SER A 43 24.41 0.60 -1.59
C SER A 43 23.07 0.09 -1.04
N GLY A 44 22.83 0.17 0.27
CA GLY A 44 21.65 -0.42 0.91
C GLY A 44 21.75 -1.94 1.11
N ALA A 45 22.93 -2.54 0.86
CA ALA A 45 23.19 -3.94 1.17
C ALA A 45 23.62 -4.13 2.64
N PRO A 46 23.34 -5.30 3.25
CA PRO A 46 23.97 -5.70 4.51
C PRO A 46 25.50 -5.63 4.38
N GLY A 47 26.17 -5.03 5.35
CA GLY A 47 27.62 -4.92 5.38
C GLY A 47 28.31 -6.19 5.84
N HIS A 48 29.64 -6.23 5.70
CA HIS A 48 30.46 -7.40 6.04
C HIS A 48 30.41 -7.79 7.54
N ALA A 49 30.00 -6.87 8.41
CA ALA A 49 29.84 -7.12 9.83
C ALA A 49 28.36 -7.26 10.27
N TYR A 50 27.41 -7.31 9.32
CA TYR A 50 25.98 -7.42 9.63
C TYR A 50 25.70 -8.58 10.57
N TRP A 51 24.85 -8.33 11.56
CA TRP A 51 24.44 -9.31 12.57
C TRP A 51 22.95 -9.19 12.84
N GLN A 52 22.35 -10.28 13.29
CA GLN A 52 20.99 -10.34 13.80
C GLN A 52 20.92 -11.44 14.87
N GLN A 53 20.05 -11.27 15.85
CA GLN A 53 19.89 -12.25 16.90
C GLN A 53 19.14 -13.49 16.41
N ARG A 54 19.17 -14.55 17.22
CA ARG A 54 18.41 -15.78 16.96
C ARG A 54 17.71 -16.21 18.25
N ALA A 55 16.47 -16.68 18.12
CA ALA A 55 15.67 -17.19 19.24
C ALA A 55 14.99 -18.50 18.85
N ASP A 56 15.47 -19.63 19.39
CA ASP A 56 14.87 -20.94 19.15
C ASP A 56 13.86 -21.29 20.24
N TYR A 57 12.79 -21.99 19.88
CA TYR A 57 11.69 -22.34 20.77
C TYR A 57 11.41 -23.84 20.77
N THR A 58 11.18 -24.39 21.95
CA THR A 58 10.46 -25.65 22.14
C THR A 58 9.21 -25.37 22.95
N ILE A 59 8.03 -25.59 22.37
CA ILE A 59 6.75 -25.21 22.97
C ILE A 59 5.85 -26.43 23.10
N SER A 60 5.23 -26.59 24.26
CA SER A 60 4.14 -27.54 24.48
C SER A 60 2.92 -26.78 24.98
N ALA A 61 1.79 -26.91 24.27
CA ALA A 61 0.57 -26.19 24.61
C ALA A 61 -0.67 -27.09 24.51
N THR A 62 -1.66 -26.78 25.34
CA THR A 62 -2.92 -27.54 25.43
C THR A 62 -4.10 -26.60 25.31
N LEU A 63 -4.96 -26.86 24.33
CA LEU A 63 -6.25 -26.19 24.14
C LEU A 63 -7.31 -26.83 25.03
N ASP A 64 -7.85 -26.06 25.95
CA ASP A 64 -9.07 -26.39 26.68
C ASP A 64 -10.26 -25.75 25.95
N GLU A 65 -10.90 -26.51 25.05
CA GLU A 65 -12.02 -26.01 24.25
C GLU A 65 -13.20 -25.56 25.13
N ALA A 66 -13.50 -26.32 26.20
CA ALA A 66 -14.65 -26.02 27.06
C ALA A 66 -14.47 -24.71 27.81
N ARG A 67 -13.25 -24.40 28.25
CA ARG A 67 -12.90 -23.13 28.89
C ARG A 67 -12.48 -22.04 27.90
N ARG A 68 -12.29 -22.38 26.62
CA ARG A 68 -11.72 -21.51 25.58
C ARG A 68 -10.42 -20.88 26.07
N ALA A 69 -9.51 -21.71 26.58
CA ALA A 69 -8.28 -21.27 27.20
C ALA A 69 -7.09 -22.07 26.68
N LEU A 70 -5.92 -21.43 26.71
CA LEU A 70 -4.65 -22.05 26.35
C LEU A 70 -3.73 -22.07 27.56
N THR A 71 -3.08 -23.21 27.80
CA THR A 71 -1.98 -23.33 28.74
C THR A 71 -0.76 -23.84 27.99
N GLY A 72 0.39 -23.21 28.21
CA GLY A 72 1.63 -23.59 27.56
C GLY A 72 2.84 -23.49 28.45
N SER A 73 3.88 -24.21 28.05
CA SER A 73 5.24 -24.11 28.55
C SER A 73 6.16 -24.00 27.36
N GLU A 74 7.10 -23.07 27.42
CA GLU A 74 8.11 -22.88 26.38
C GLU A 74 9.51 -22.87 26.99
N GLN A 75 10.46 -23.43 26.24
CA GLN A 75 11.89 -23.21 26.43
C GLN A 75 12.39 -22.35 25.29
N ILE A 76 13.11 -21.29 25.63
CA ILE A 76 13.70 -20.34 24.69
C ILE A 76 15.22 -20.46 24.78
N THR A 77 15.87 -20.65 23.63
CA THR A 77 17.33 -20.50 23.49
C THR A 77 17.62 -19.22 22.74
N TYR A 78 18.10 -18.21 23.45
CA TYR A 78 18.49 -16.93 22.86
C TYR A 78 19.99 -16.94 22.54
N HIS A 79 20.36 -16.59 21.31
CA HIS A 79 21.75 -16.49 20.87
C HIS A 79 22.12 -15.03 20.71
N ASN A 80 23.16 -14.58 21.40
CA ASN A 80 23.67 -13.21 21.27
C ASN A 80 24.72 -13.13 20.16
N ASN A 81 24.29 -12.81 18.95
CA ASN A 81 25.14 -12.55 17.79
C ASN A 81 25.58 -11.07 17.69
N SER A 82 25.14 -10.19 18.59
CA SER A 82 25.57 -8.79 18.58
C SER A 82 26.99 -8.64 19.15
N PRO A 83 27.67 -7.52 18.86
CA PRO A 83 28.95 -7.19 19.48
C PRO A 83 28.81 -6.74 20.95
N ASP A 84 27.59 -6.69 21.49
CA ASP A 84 27.29 -6.13 22.80
C ASP A 84 27.21 -7.21 23.86
N THR A 85 27.54 -6.83 25.10
CA THR A 85 27.25 -7.67 26.27
C THR A 85 25.88 -7.28 26.84
N LEU A 86 24.95 -8.24 26.89
CA LEU A 86 23.57 -8.00 27.32
C LEU A 86 23.38 -8.38 28.79
N SER A 87 22.88 -7.46 29.62
CA SER A 87 22.55 -7.74 31.03
C SER A 87 21.09 -8.16 31.26
N TYR A 88 20.25 -8.03 30.25
CA TYR A 88 18.83 -8.36 30.31
C TYR A 88 18.31 -8.73 28.91
N LEU A 89 17.18 -9.43 28.88
CA LEU A 89 16.43 -9.76 27.67
C LEU A 89 15.00 -9.18 27.76
N TRP A 90 14.42 -8.87 26.61
CA TRP A 90 13.02 -8.44 26.51
C TRP A 90 12.16 -9.47 25.78
N VAL A 91 10.95 -9.68 26.30
CA VAL A 91 9.93 -10.60 25.77
C VAL A 91 8.62 -9.84 25.59
N GLN A 92 8.00 -9.97 24.42
CA GLN A 92 6.69 -9.45 24.07
C GLN A 92 5.58 -10.32 24.68
N LEU A 93 4.59 -9.66 25.27
CA LEU A 93 3.42 -10.25 25.92
C LEU A 93 2.14 -9.70 25.28
N ASP A 94 1.96 -9.88 23.97
CA ASP A 94 0.91 -9.18 23.21
C ASP A 94 -0.52 -9.46 23.66
N GLN A 95 -0.81 -10.65 24.18
CA GLN A 95 -2.11 -10.93 24.80
C GLN A 95 -2.46 -9.95 25.93
N ASN A 96 -1.47 -9.28 26.55
CA ASN A 96 -1.72 -8.27 27.57
C ASN A 96 -2.46 -7.03 27.04
N ILE A 97 -2.61 -6.86 25.73
CA ILE A 97 -3.53 -5.87 25.15
C ILE A 97 -4.98 -6.07 25.64
N TYR A 98 -5.35 -7.31 25.96
CA TYR A 98 -6.67 -7.67 26.48
C TYR A 98 -6.78 -7.62 28.01
N LYS A 99 -5.76 -7.15 28.75
CA LYS A 99 -5.92 -6.87 30.18
C LYS A 99 -6.86 -5.70 30.40
N LYS A 100 -7.62 -5.72 31.50
CA LYS A 100 -8.60 -4.66 31.83
C LYS A 100 -7.98 -3.28 31.97
N ASP A 101 -6.73 -3.22 32.42
CA ASP A 101 -5.91 -2.03 32.65
C ASP A 101 -4.86 -1.80 31.55
N SER A 102 -4.99 -2.44 30.39
CA SER A 102 -4.04 -2.22 29.29
C SER A 102 -4.14 -0.80 28.74
N ASP A 103 -3.00 -0.22 28.33
CA ASP A 103 -2.96 1.11 27.71
C ASP A 103 -3.88 1.19 26.50
N ALA A 104 -3.88 0.14 25.66
CA ALA A 104 -4.74 0.05 24.48
C ALA A 104 -6.22 0.24 24.83
N ARG A 105 -6.72 -0.42 25.89
CA ARG A 105 -8.10 -0.25 26.35
C ARG A 105 -8.35 1.10 27.00
N MET A 106 -7.40 1.60 27.77
CA MET A 106 -7.54 2.87 28.49
C MET A 106 -7.54 4.09 27.57
N MET A 107 -6.91 4.00 26.39
CA MET A 107 -6.88 5.09 25.41
C MET A 107 -8.01 5.06 24.38
N LEU A 108 -8.83 3.99 24.34
CA LEU A 108 -9.91 3.87 23.35
C LEU A 108 -10.86 5.07 23.42
N THR A 109 -10.85 5.89 22.38
CA THR A 109 -11.84 6.95 22.18
C THR A 109 -13.09 6.36 21.55
N GLN A 110 -14.24 6.93 21.90
CA GLN A 110 -15.50 6.59 21.26
C GLN A 110 -15.76 7.53 20.07
N PRO A 111 -16.61 7.13 19.11
CA PRO A 111 -17.22 8.06 18.17
C PRO A 111 -17.81 9.27 18.90
N SER A 112 -18.02 10.36 18.17
CA SER A 112 -18.43 11.64 18.75
C SER A 112 -19.70 11.54 19.61
N ARG A 113 -19.92 12.52 20.50
CA ARG A 113 -21.12 12.56 21.35
C ARG A 113 -22.42 12.52 20.54
N GLU A 114 -22.39 13.06 19.32
CA GLU A 114 -23.51 13.08 18.38
C GLU A 114 -23.86 11.66 17.90
N ALA A 115 -22.85 10.83 17.60
CA ALA A 115 -23.06 9.43 17.21
C ALA A 115 -23.74 8.59 18.32
N TRP A 116 -23.59 9.00 19.58
CA TRP A 116 -24.27 8.40 20.74
C TRP A 116 -25.67 8.98 20.99
N ALA A 117 -25.85 10.29 20.80
CA ALA A 117 -27.07 11.00 21.19
C ALA A 117 -28.18 10.94 20.13
N LYS A 118 -27.81 11.06 18.85
CA LYS A 118 -28.79 11.13 17.75
C LYS A 118 -28.13 10.70 16.43
N ALA A 119 -28.39 9.47 16.03
CA ALA A 119 -28.07 8.99 14.69
C ALA A 119 -28.86 9.81 13.66
N THR A 120 -28.17 10.54 12.78
CA THR A 120 -28.78 11.25 11.65
C THR A 120 -29.12 10.32 10.48
N SER A 121 -28.49 9.15 10.46
CA SER A 121 -28.81 8.02 9.59
C SER A 121 -28.44 6.72 10.30
N PRO A 122 -28.93 5.55 9.82
CA PRO A 122 -28.49 4.26 10.33
C PRO A 122 -26.97 4.05 10.23
N GLU A 123 -26.27 4.75 9.32
CA GLU A 123 -24.81 4.74 9.15
C GLU A 123 -24.12 5.46 10.32
N ASP A 124 -24.67 6.59 10.77
CA ASP A 124 -24.07 7.53 11.75
C ASP A 124 -24.29 7.14 13.22
N GLY A 125 -25.20 6.20 13.47
CA GLY A 125 -25.51 5.71 14.82
C GLY A 125 -24.53 4.66 15.33
N TYR A 126 -24.34 4.63 16.65
CA TYR A 126 -23.56 3.59 17.33
C TYR A 126 -24.14 2.18 17.08
N LYS A 127 -23.31 1.21 16.68
CA LYS A 127 -23.75 -0.14 16.27
C LYS A 127 -23.88 -1.09 17.45
N PHE A 128 -24.74 -2.11 17.31
CA PHE A 128 -24.92 -3.17 18.32
C PHE A 128 -23.62 -3.94 18.56
N GLU A 129 -22.89 -4.25 17.50
CA GLU A 129 -21.60 -4.95 17.54
C GLU A 129 -20.57 -4.15 18.34
N GLY A 130 -20.50 -2.83 18.10
CA GLY A 130 -19.64 -1.92 18.85
C GLY A 130 -19.99 -1.86 20.33
N MET A 131 -21.28 -1.94 20.69
CA MET A 131 -21.70 -1.94 22.09
C MET A 131 -21.41 -3.29 22.77
N ARG A 132 -21.66 -4.40 22.05
CA ARG A 132 -21.30 -5.75 22.50
C ARG A 132 -19.81 -5.84 22.79
N GLY A 133 -18.96 -5.31 21.91
CA GLY A 133 -17.50 -5.28 22.10
C GLY A 133 -17.07 -4.51 23.34
N ILE A 134 -17.63 -3.31 23.59
CA ILE A 134 -17.35 -2.53 24.81
C ILE A 134 -17.69 -3.31 26.07
N LEU A 135 -18.91 -3.86 26.14
CA LEU A 135 -19.39 -4.55 27.33
C LEU A 135 -18.59 -5.84 27.58
N ALA A 136 -18.43 -6.66 26.55
CA ALA A 136 -17.64 -7.89 26.62
C ALA A 136 -16.18 -7.61 27.02
N GLY A 137 -15.57 -6.54 26.48
CA GLY A 137 -14.20 -6.16 26.79
C GLY A 137 -13.98 -5.86 28.28
N ARG A 138 -14.96 -5.24 28.95
CA ARG A 138 -14.89 -4.94 30.40
C ARG A 138 -14.93 -6.19 31.27
N GLU A 139 -15.65 -7.22 30.81
CA GLU A 139 -15.82 -8.47 31.55
C GLU A 139 -14.67 -9.46 31.31
N PHE A 140 -14.21 -9.54 30.06
CA PHE A 140 -13.21 -10.50 29.60
C PHE A 140 -11.90 -10.44 30.42
N ASP A 141 -11.49 -11.61 30.93
CA ASP A 141 -10.21 -11.81 31.62
C ASP A 141 -9.11 -12.19 30.61
N GLY A 142 -8.62 -11.18 29.89
CA GLY A 142 -7.54 -11.34 28.92
C GLY A 142 -6.15 -11.10 29.49
N GLY A 143 -5.12 -11.38 28.67
CA GLY A 143 -3.72 -11.23 29.04
C GLY A 143 -3.05 -12.52 29.51
N PHE A 144 -1.73 -12.56 29.33
CA PHE A 144 -0.92 -13.65 29.84
C PHE A 144 -0.96 -13.68 31.36
N LYS A 145 -1.23 -14.87 31.91
CA LYS A 145 -0.95 -15.24 33.29
C LYS A 145 0.39 -15.97 33.30
N ILE A 146 1.47 -15.23 33.59
CA ILE A 146 2.81 -15.80 33.73
C ILE A 146 2.88 -16.57 35.05
N LYS A 147 3.11 -17.88 34.97
CA LYS A 147 3.17 -18.80 36.11
C LYS A 147 4.59 -18.95 36.63
N SER A 148 5.57 -19.06 35.73
CA SER A 148 6.98 -19.20 36.07
C SER A 148 7.86 -18.57 34.98
N VAL A 149 9.03 -18.05 35.39
CA VAL A 149 10.15 -17.69 34.52
C VAL A 149 11.40 -18.21 35.19
N ALA A 150 12.11 -19.15 34.57
CA ALA A 150 13.21 -19.86 35.23
C ALA A 150 14.31 -20.29 34.26
N THR A 151 15.52 -20.48 34.78
CA THR A 151 16.63 -21.16 34.07
C THR A 151 17.17 -22.27 34.95
N ASN A 152 17.38 -23.47 34.40
CA ASN A 152 17.85 -24.64 35.15
C ASN A 152 17.06 -24.90 36.46
N GLY A 153 15.74 -24.66 36.43
CA GLY A 153 14.86 -24.79 37.59
C GLY A 153 14.95 -23.65 38.64
N GLN A 154 15.84 -22.67 38.45
CA GLN A 154 15.97 -21.50 39.32
C GLN A 154 15.13 -20.33 38.81
N PRO A 155 14.32 -19.67 39.66
CA PRO A 155 13.53 -18.51 39.27
C PRO A 155 14.41 -17.36 38.76
N LEU A 156 14.00 -16.75 37.65
CA LEU A 156 14.63 -15.55 37.10
C LEU A 156 13.90 -14.30 37.57
N LYS A 157 14.67 -13.29 37.96
CA LYS A 157 14.12 -11.96 38.26
C LYS A 157 13.60 -11.34 36.97
N HIS A 158 12.35 -10.92 36.97
CA HIS A 158 11.72 -10.30 35.82
C HIS A 158 10.77 -9.18 36.24
N VAL A 159 10.49 -8.27 35.30
CA VAL A 159 9.54 -7.18 35.47
C VAL A 159 8.61 -7.16 34.27
N ILE A 160 7.32 -7.34 34.50
CA ILE A 160 6.29 -7.12 33.47
C ILE A 160 5.98 -5.63 33.43
N ASN A 161 6.31 -5.01 32.30
CA ASN A 161 5.92 -3.65 31.96
C ASN A 161 4.89 -3.70 30.84
N ARG A 162 3.60 -3.74 31.23
CA ARG A 162 2.45 -3.74 30.31
C ARG A 162 2.52 -4.88 29.29
N THR A 163 2.72 -4.62 27.99
CA THR A 163 2.80 -5.65 26.94
C THR A 163 4.22 -6.18 26.74
N MET A 164 5.14 -5.86 27.63
CA MET A 164 6.54 -6.28 27.57
C MET A 164 6.98 -6.88 28.92
N MET A 165 7.97 -7.77 28.90
CA MET A 165 8.59 -8.35 30.08
C MET A 165 10.11 -8.30 29.95
N ARG A 166 10.78 -7.69 30.93
CA ARG A 166 12.24 -7.71 31.04
C ARG A 166 12.66 -8.86 31.94
N ILE A 167 13.63 -9.65 31.49
CA ILE A 167 14.28 -10.71 32.26
C ILE A 167 15.69 -10.24 32.61
N ASP A 168 15.99 -10.11 33.90
CA ASP A 168 17.32 -9.72 34.38
C ASP A 168 18.22 -10.97 34.36
N LEU A 169 19.35 -10.92 33.64
CA LEU A 169 20.24 -12.08 33.51
C LEU A 169 21.12 -12.23 34.77
N PRO A 170 21.26 -13.43 35.35
CA PRO A 170 22.14 -13.65 36.51
C PRO A 170 23.61 -13.36 36.22
N THR A 171 24.02 -13.52 34.96
CA THR A 171 25.35 -13.17 34.46
C THR A 171 25.16 -12.52 33.09
N PRO A 172 25.84 -11.39 32.79
CA PRO A 172 25.74 -10.75 31.49
C PRO A 172 26.13 -11.71 30.36
N LEU A 173 25.32 -11.73 29.31
CA LEU A 173 25.48 -12.58 28.12
C LEU A 173 26.43 -11.90 27.14
N LYS A 174 27.62 -12.49 26.93
CA LYS A 174 28.65 -11.92 26.05
C LYS A 174 28.34 -12.20 24.57
N PRO A 175 29.00 -11.48 23.64
CA PRO A 175 28.95 -11.82 22.22
C PRO A 175 29.29 -13.29 21.96
N GLY A 176 28.47 -13.95 21.14
CA GLY A 176 28.57 -15.37 20.78
C GLY A 176 28.05 -16.36 21.83
N GLU A 177 27.66 -15.89 23.03
CA GLU A 177 27.06 -16.77 24.05
C GLU A 177 25.56 -16.97 23.83
N LYS A 178 25.03 -18.03 24.44
CA LYS A 178 23.60 -18.35 24.44
C LYS A 178 23.02 -18.42 25.85
N PHE A 179 21.75 -18.11 25.99
CA PHE A 179 21.01 -18.20 27.24
C PHE A 179 19.74 -19.05 27.05
N VAL A 180 19.54 -20.02 27.94
CA VAL A 180 18.37 -20.91 27.91
C VAL A 180 17.51 -20.68 29.14
N PHE A 181 16.22 -20.46 28.93
CA PHE A 181 15.26 -20.25 30.00
C PHE A 181 13.87 -20.74 29.57
N ASN A 182 12.98 -20.85 30.56
CA ASN A 182 11.65 -21.39 30.40
C ASN A 182 10.61 -20.38 30.89
N ILE A 183 9.45 -20.34 30.23
CA ILE A 183 8.28 -19.58 30.67
C ILE A 183 7.06 -20.50 30.68
N ASP A 184 6.37 -20.58 31.80
CA ASP A 184 5.05 -21.20 31.90
C ASP A 184 3.97 -20.13 31.89
N TRP A 185 2.94 -20.30 31.07
CA TRP A 185 1.91 -19.29 30.88
C TRP A 185 0.53 -19.89 30.58
N SER A 186 -0.50 -19.08 30.73
CA SER A 186 -1.85 -19.38 30.26
C SER A 186 -2.62 -18.10 29.96
N TYR A 187 -3.63 -18.17 29.09
CA TYR A 187 -4.56 -17.07 28.84
C TYR A 187 -5.91 -17.60 28.33
N ASN A 188 -6.95 -16.76 28.41
CA ASN A 188 -8.27 -17.05 27.82
C ASN A 188 -8.31 -16.52 26.39
N ILE A 189 -8.88 -17.31 25.48
CA ILE A 189 -9.00 -16.98 24.06
C ILE A 189 -10.23 -16.09 23.87
N ASN A 190 -10.06 -14.96 23.19
CA ASN A 190 -11.11 -13.98 22.92
C ASN A 190 -12.05 -14.46 21.80
N GLU A 191 -13.34 -14.07 21.88
CA GLU A 191 -14.26 -14.19 20.74
C GLU A 191 -13.89 -13.12 19.71
N GLN A 192 -13.35 -13.55 18.56
CA GLN A 192 -12.71 -12.62 17.63
C GLN A 192 -13.72 -11.60 17.06
N GLN A 193 -14.93 -12.03 16.70
CA GLN A 193 -15.96 -11.13 16.16
C GLN A 193 -16.50 -10.12 17.17
N VAL A 194 -16.22 -10.29 18.46
CA VAL A 194 -16.70 -9.40 19.54
C VAL A 194 -15.60 -8.50 20.06
N LEU A 195 -14.46 -9.08 20.37
CA LEU A 195 -13.34 -8.36 20.99
C LEU A 195 -12.29 -7.91 19.97
N GLY A 196 -12.44 -8.32 18.70
CA GLY A 196 -11.50 -8.02 17.64
C GLY A 196 -10.13 -8.64 17.85
N GLY A 197 -9.16 -8.11 17.11
CA GLY A 197 -7.77 -8.55 17.08
C GLY A 197 -7.51 -9.71 16.13
N ARG A 198 -6.28 -10.22 16.23
CA ARG A 198 -5.60 -11.02 15.20
C ARG A 198 -5.54 -12.52 15.54
N SER A 199 -6.23 -12.88 16.61
CA SER A 199 -6.40 -14.23 17.12
C SER A 199 -7.72 -14.29 17.86
N GLY A 200 -8.30 -15.47 17.95
CA GLY A 200 -9.47 -15.74 18.76
C GLY A 200 -10.22 -16.97 18.28
N TYR A 201 -11.45 -17.11 18.75
CA TYR A 201 -12.37 -18.14 18.28
C TYR A 201 -13.61 -17.54 17.61
N GLU A 202 -14.22 -18.34 16.74
CA GLU A 202 -15.58 -18.17 16.25
C GLU A 202 -16.47 -19.26 16.86
N HIS A 203 -17.67 -18.88 17.32
CA HIS A 203 -18.68 -19.83 17.78
C HIS A 203 -19.79 -19.99 16.74
N PHE A 204 -20.04 -21.22 16.32
CA PHE A 204 -21.11 -21.58 15.38
C PHE A 204 -22.40 -21.90 16.14
N GLU A 205 -23.33 -20.96 16.19
CA GLU A 205 -24.57 -21.11 16.97
C GLU A 205 -25.46 -22.27 16.52
N GLU A 206 -25.47 -22.60 15.22
CA GLU A 206 -26.34 -23.64 14.63
C GLU A 206 -25.96 -25.04 15.10
N ASP A 207 -24.66 -25.34 15.23
CA ASP A 207 -24.15 -26.68 15.55
C ASP A 207 -23.33 -26.72 16.85
N LYS A 208 -23.20 -25.57 17.52
CA LYS A 208 -22.46 -25.40 18.77
C LYS A 208 -21.02 -25.85 18.65
N ASN A 209 -20.30 -25.54 17.57
CA ASN A 209 -18.87 -25.80 17.46
C ASN A 209 -18.05 -24.52 17.54
N ASP A 210 -16.77 -24.66 17.89
CA ASP A 210 -15.81 -23.55 17.88
C ASP A 210 -14.75 -23.79 16.80
N LEU A 211 -14.27 -22.70 16.20
CA LEU A 211 -13.10 -22.67 15.32
C LEU A 211 -12.11 -21.68 15.92
N PHE A 212 -10.88 -22.15 16.17
CA PHE A 212 -9.83 -21.38 16.82
C PHE A 212 -8.78 -20.96 15.79
N GLU A 213 -8.45 -19.68 15.75
CA GLU A 213 -7.31 -19.09 15.03
C GLU A 213 -6.37 -18.46 16.06
N ILE A 214 -5.25 -19.12 16.31
CA ILE A 214 -4.39 -18.89 17.46
C ILE A 214 -3.05 -18.32 16.98
N ALA A 215 -2.81 -17.07 17.35
CA ALA A 215 -1.62 -16.33 17.01
C ALA A 215 -1.24 -15.34 18.11
N GLN A 216 0.01 -14.86 18.12
CA GLN A 216 0.55 -14.00 19.18
C GLN A 216 0.29 -14.62 20.58
N TRP A 217 0.38 -15.95 20.67
CA TRP A 217 -0.26 -16.76 21.71
C TRP A 217 0.70 -17.26 22.78
N PHE A 218 1.98 -17.01 22.60
CA PHE A 218 3.06 -17.33 23.53
C PHE A 218 3.92 -16.07 23.77
N PRO A 219 4.67 -15.96 24.88
CA PRO A 219 5.67 -14.91 25.05
C PRO A 219 6.77 -14.98 24.00
N ARG A 220 6.99 -13.89 23.24
CA ARG A 220 7.89 -13.88 22.07
C ARG A 220 9.11 -13.00 22.34
N MET A 221 10.32 -13.48 22.11
CA MET A 221 11.55 -12.67 22.22
C MET A 221 11.45 -11.39 21.39
N ALA A 222 11.66 -10.24 22.04
CA ALA A 222 11.74 -8.97 21.35
C ALA A 222 12.97 -8.93 20.46
N ALA A 223 12.87 -8.24 19.32
CA ALA A 223 14.01 -8.02 18.46
C ALA A 223 15.07 -7.12 19.15
N TYR A 224 16.36 -7.42 18.92
CA TYR A 224 17.49 -6.57 19.28
C TYR A 224 18.42 -6.42 18.08
N TYR A 225 18.64 -5.19 17.61
CA TYR A 225 19.42 -4.97 16.38
C TYR A 225 20.13 -3.62 16.32
N ASP A 226 21.01 -3.49 15.35
CA ASP A 226 22.00 -2.43 15.16
C ASP A 226 21.43 -1.00 15.04
N VAL A 227 20.16 -0.85 14.66
CA VAL A 227 19.55 0.48 14.42
C VAL A 227 18.83 1.03 15.65
N TYR A 228 18.05 0.20 16.36
CA TYR A 228 17.20 0.66 17.46
C TYR A 228 17.52 -0.02 18.80
N GLY A 229 18.47 -0.95 18.84
CA GLY A 229 18.66 -1.82 19.99
C GLY A 229 17.42 -2.70 20.17
N TRP A 230 16.85 -2.72 21.38
CA TRP A 230 15.64 -3.50 21.67
C TRP A 230 14.41 -2.85 21.02
N GLN A 231 13.56 -3.63 20.35
CA GLN A 231 12.22 -3.22 19.94
C GLN A 231 11.20 -3.57 21.03
N HIS A 232 11.05 -2.69 22.01
CA HIS A 232 10.20 -2.90 23.19
C HIS A 232 9.12 -1.80 23.37
N LYS A 233 8.68 -1.20 22.25
CA LYS A 233 7.52 -0.30 22.22
C LYS A 233 6.25 -1.04 22.66
N GLN A 234 5.39 -0.36 23.40
CA GLN A 234 4.13 -0.96 23.84
C GLN A 234 3.22 -1.28 22.66
N PHE A 235 2.49 -2.39 22.75
CA PHE A 235 1.51 -2.78 21.74
C PHE A 235 0.16 -2.13 22.02
N LEU A 236 -0.25 -1.23 21.12
CA LEU A 236 -1.52 -0.52 21.24
C LEU A 236 -2.59 -1.06 20.29
N GLY A 237 -2.19 -1.91 19.34
CA GLY A 237 -3.09 -2.69 18.48
C GLY A 237 -2.92 -2.44 16.99
N THR A 238 -2.32 -1.31 16.59
CA THR A 238 -2.14 -0.95 15.18
C THR A 238 -0.82 -1.47 14.65
N GLY A 239 0.29 -1.20 15.34
CA GLY A 239 1.61 -1.70 14.97
C GLY A 239 1.76 -3.19 15.24
N GLU A 240 2.14 -3.95 14.22
CA GLU A 240 2.11 -5.42 14.21
C GLU A 240 3.14 -6.11 15.12
N PHE A 241 4.25 -6.61 14.59
CA PHE A 241 5.31 -7.21 15.39
C PHE A 241 6.64 -7.20 14.65
N THR A 242 7.73 -7.38 15.40
CA THR A 242 9.08 -7.54 14.89
C THR A 242 9.81 -8.48 15.83
N LEU A 243 10.28 -9.61 15.29
CA LEU A 243 10.77 -10.75 16.05
C LEU A 243 12.06 -11.30 15.44
N GLU A 244 12.80 -12.06 16.23
CA GLU A 244 14.00 -12.75 15.76
C GLU A 244 13.67 -14.05 15.04
N PHE A 245 14.51 -14.42 14.07
CA PHE A 245 14.42 -15.72 13.43
C PHE A 245 14.91 -16.83 14.37
N GLY A 246 14.33 -18.02 14.24
CA GLY A 246 14.83 -19.22 14.88
C GLY A 246 14.08 -20.47 14.48
N ASP A 247 14.45 -21.58 15.10
CA ASP A 247 13.81 -22.88 14.91
C ASP A 247 12.74 -23.11 15.98
N TYR A 248 11.62 -23.69 15.57
CA TYR A 248 10.47 -23.98 16.43
C TYR A 248 10.19 -25.48 16.41
N ASP A 249 10.12 -26.08 17.59
CA ASP A 249 9.64 -27.45 17.85
C ASP A 249 8.39 -27.35 18.73
N VAL A 250 7.21 -27.59 18.13
CA VAL A 250 5.92 -27.25 18.77
C VAL A 250 5.01 -28.47 18.86
N GLN A 251 4.55 -28.75 20.07
CA GLN A 251 3.56 -29.79 20.36
C GLN A 251 2.24 -29.16 20.81
N LEU A 252 1.18 -29.40 20.04
CA LEU A 252 -0.17 -28.88 20.27
C LEU A 252 -1.11 -30.01 20.66
N THR A 253 -1.55 -30.01 21.91
CA THR A 253 -2.55 -30.95 22.41
C THR A 253 -3.94 -30.36 22.30
N VAL A 254 -4.78 -30.95 21.44
CA VAL A 254 -6.14 -30.48 21.10
C VAL A 254 -7.14 -31.64 21.24
N PRO A 255 -8.47 -31.38 21.24
CA PRO A 255 -9.47 -32.45 21.17
C PRO A 255 -9.22 -33.42 19.99
N ALA A 256 -9.40 -34.72 20.21
CA ALA A 256 -8.99 -35.77 19.26
C ALA A 256 -9.76 -35.78 17.92
N ASP A 257 -10.88 -35.08 17.88
CA ASP A 257 -11.75 -34.84 16.73
C ASP A 257 -11.39 -33.56 15.95
N HIS A 258 -10.42 -32.77 16.42
CA HIS A 258 -9.93 -31.60 15.70
C HIS A 258 -8.88 -31.96 14.65
N VAL A 259 -8.91 -31.20 13.56
CA VAL A 259 -7.80 -31.07 12.60
C VAL A 259 -7.03 -29.79 12.95
N VAL A 260 -5.70 -29.81 12.80
CA VAL A 260 -4.82 -28.66 13.10
C VAL A 260 -4.12 -28.20 11.83
N ALA A 261 -4.21 -26.91 11.54
CA ALA A 261 -3.39 -26.20 10.57
C ALA A 261 -2.32 -25.41 11.35
N SER A 262 -1.07 -25.40 10.91
CA SER A 262 0.00 -24.77 11.69
C SER A 262 1.16 -24.32 10.82
N THR A 263 1.86 -23.27 11.25
CA THR A 263 3.23 -23.00 10.83
C THR A 263 4.07 -24.28 10.97
N GLY A 264 4.96 -24.52 10.01
CA GLY A 264 5.88 -25.66 10.00
C GLY A 264 5.35 -26.91 9.30
N GLU A 265 6.17 -27.96 9.35
CA GLU A 265 5.86 -29.29 8.80
C GLU A 265 5.38 -30.23 9.89
N LEU A 266 4.32 -31.00 9.59
CA LEU A 266 3.80 -32.03 10.47
C LEU A 266 4.79 -33.20 10.60
N GLN A 267 5.19 -33.52 11.83
CA GLN A 267 6.20 -34.53 12.13
C GLN A 267 5.62 -35.90 12.48
N ASN A 268 4.38 -35.97 12.98
CA ASN A 268 3.75 -37.20 13.45
C ASN A 268 2.42 -37.55 12.73
N PRO A 269 2.36 -37.56 11.39
CA PRO A 269 1.12 -37.81 10.66
C PRO A 269 0.50 -39.18 10.97
N SER A 270 1.29 -40.19 11.35
CA SER A 270 0.81 -41.53 11.73
C SER A 270 -0.10 -41.53 12.96
N ASP A 271 0.09 -40.56 13.86
CA ASP A 271 -0.57 -40.53 15.16
C ASP A 271 -1.86 -39.72 15.12
N VAL A 272 -1.92 -38.74 14.21
CA VAL A 272 -3.00 -37.76 14.15
C VAL A 272 -3.93 -37.92 12.95
N LEU A 273 -3.43 -38.48 11.83
CA LEU A 273 -4.20 -38.70 10.59
C LEU A 273 -4.61 -40.16 10.40
N SER A 274 -5.79 -40.36 9.82
CA SER A 274 -6.21 -41.69 9.36
C SER A 274 -5.35 -42.19 8.20
N ALA A 275 -5.35 -43.51 7.95
CA ALA A 275 -4.62 -44.08 6.81
C ALA A 275 -5.05 -43.48 5.46
N ALA A 276 -6.36 -43.26 5.27
CA ALA A 276 -6.89 -42.64 4.05
C ALA A 276 -6.46 -41.17 3.90
N GLN A 277 -6.43 -40.40 4.99
CA GLN A 277 -5.94 -39.02 4.97
C GLN A 277 -4.46 -38.96 4.61
N ARG A 278 -3.62 -39.86 5.16
CA ARG A 278 -2.19 -39.95 4.81
C ARG A 278 -1.97 -40.30 3.34
N GLU A 279 -2.73 -41.25 2.80
CA GLU A 279 -2.63 -41.59 1.37
C GLU A 279 -2.98 -40.40 0.47
N ARG A 280 -4.06 -39.66 0.79
CA ARG A 280 -4.43 -38.44 0.06
C ARG A 280 -3.36 -37.35 0.16
N LEU A 281 -2.72 -37.21 1.33
CA LEU A 281 -1.65 -36.22 1.54
C LEU A 281 -0.42 -36.54 0.70
N GLU A 282 0.00 -37.80 0.64
CA GLU A 282 1.11 -38.21 -0.22
C GLU A 282 0.77 -38.03 -1.71
N LYS A 283 -0.47 -38.32 -2.12
CA LYS A 283 -0.94 -38.04 -3.47
C LYS A 283 -0.90 -36.54 -3.82
N ALA A 284 -1.25 -35.67 -2.87
CA ALA A 284 -1.28 -34.22 -3.07
C ALA A 284 0.10 -33.64 -3.44
N ARG A 285 1.19 -34.23 -2.96
CA ARG A 285 2.57 -33.75 -3.18
C ARG A 285 2.96 -33.64 -4.66
N THR A 286 2.37 -34.46 -5.52
CA THR A 286 2.66 -34.47 -6.96
C THR A 286 1.41 -34.24 -7.81
N ALA A 287 0.31 -33.79 -7.21
CA ALA A 287 -0.95 -33.61 -7.91
C ALA A 287 -0.93 -32.34 -8.78
N SER A 288 -1.61 -32.39 -9.92
CA SER A 288 -1.80 -31.23 -10.81
C SER A 288 -3.01 -30.37 -10.41
N ALA A 289 -3.77 -30.77 -9.40
CA ALA A 289 -4.94 -30.08 -8.86
C ALA A 289 -5.07 -30.36 -7.36
N PRO A 290 -5.82 -29.52 -6.60
CA PRO A 290 -6.02 -29.72 -5.17
C PRO A 290 -6.66 -31.06 -4.85
N VAL A 291 -6.10 -31.75 -3.86
CA VAL A 291 -6.61 -33.03 -3.33
C VAL A 291 -7.20 -32.78 -1.95
N LEU A 292 -8.47 -33.17 -1.75
CA LEU A 292 -9.12 -33.13 -0.44
C LEU A 292 -8.48 -34.18 0.48
N ILE A 293 -7.78 -33.73 1.50
CA ILE A 293 -7.18 -34.56 2.55
C ILE A 293 -8.25 -34.94 3.57
N VAL A 294 -8.98 -33.95 4.09
CA VAL A 294 -10.18 -34.14 4.93
C VAL A 294 -11.38 -33.72 4.12
N MET A 295 -12.28 -34.67 3.84
CA MET A 295 -13.47 -34.44 3.01
C MET A 295 -14.57 -33.73 3.80
N GLN A 296 -15.47 -33.02 3.10
CA GLN A 296 -16.60 -32.36 3.73
C GLN A 296 -17.51 -33.33 4.49
N GLU A 297 -17.69 -34.56 4.00
CA GLU A 297 -18.46 -35.59 4.67
C GLU A 297 -17.81 -36.05 5.98
N GLU A 298 -16.46 -36.07 6.03
CA GLU A 298 -15.70 -36.39 7.24
C GLU A 298 -15.84 -35.28 8.28
N ALA A 299 -15.66 -34.02 7.87
CA ALA A 299 -15.86 -32.85 8.73
C ALA A 299 -17.31 -32.76 9.25
N THR A 300 -18.31 -32.91 8.37
CA THR A 300 -19.74 -32.89 8.75
C THR A 300 -20.10 -34.02 9.72
N ARG A 301 -19.39 -35.15 9.69
CA ARG A 301 -19.58 -36.23 10.67
C ARG A 301 -18.94 -35.88 12.00
N ALA A 302 -17.73 -35.31 11.99
CA ALA A 302 -17.03 -34.89 13.21
C ALA A 302 -17.82 -33.82 13.98
N GLU A 303 -18.42 -32.85 13.28
CA GLU A 303 -19.24 -31.78 13.87
C GLU A 303 -20.44 -32.23 14.72
N LYS A 304 -20.91 -33.47 14.55
CA LYS A 304 -22.11 -33.99 15.24
C LYS A 304 -21.84 -34.47 16.66
N SER A 305 -20.59 -34.57 17.06
CA SER A 305 -20.18 -35.09 18.37
C SER A 305 -18.93 -34.38 18.85
N ARG A 306 -18.70 -34.33 20.16
CA ARG A 306 -17.45 -33.81 20.73
C ARG A 306 -16.67 -34.92 21.41
N SER A 307 -15.37 -34.99 21.12
CA SER A 307 -14.47 -35.92 21.81
C SER A 307 -14.03 -35.38 23.17
N ASN A 308 -14.03 -36.24 24.19
CA ASN A 308 -13.35 -35.96 25.48
C ASN A 308 -11.88 -36.44 25.49
N ALA A 309 -11.46 -37.22 24.49
CA ALA A 309 -10.07 -37.58 24.28
C ALA A 309 -9.32 -36.47 23.55
N SER A 310 -8.01 -36.39 23.74
CA SER A 310 -7.10 -35.45 23.06
C SER A 310 -6.10 -36.17 22.14
N LYS A 311 -5.49 -35.40 21.24
CA LYS A 311 -4.34 -35.80 20.41
C LYS A 311 -3.30 -34.69 20.46
N THR A 312 -2.03 -35.08 20.35
CA THR A 312 -0.90 -34.14 20.26
C THR A 312 -0.36 -34.13 18.84
N TRP A 313 -0.43 -32.96 18.21
CA TRP A 313 0.16 -32.69 16.91
C TRP A 313 1.55 -32.10 17.10
N HIS A 314 2.54 -32.59 16.36
CA HIS A 314 3.94 -32.16 16.46
C HIS A 314 4.37 -31.50 15.15
N PHE A 315 4.81 -30.25 15.24
CA PHE A 315 5.26 -29.46 14.10
C PHE A 315 6.68 -28.95 14.30
N LYS A 316 7.43 -28.84 13.20
CA LYS A 316 8.74 -28.18 13.16
C LYS A 316 8.78 -27.10 12.10
N ALA A 317 9.29 -25.93 12.44
CA ALA A 317 9.56 -24.85 11.51
C ALA A 317 11.00 -24.38 11.69
N SER A 318 11.72 -24.20 10.57
CA SER A 318 13.11 -23.75 10.61
C SER A 318 13.25 -22.34 10.09
N ASN A 319 14.06 -21.54 10.78
CA ASN A 319 14.39 -20.16 10.42
C ASN A 319 13.16 -19.29 10.13
N VAL A 320 12.14 -19.34 11.00
CA VAL A 320 10.94 -18.50 10.97
C VAL A 320 10.96 -17.51 12.13
N ARG A 321 10.18 -16.43 12.04
CA ARG A 321 10.13 -15.37 13.06
C ARG A 321 8.94 -15.46 14.03
N ASP A 322 7.96 -16.32 13.75
CA ASP A 322 6.80 -16.53 14.61
C ASP A 322 6.11 -17.88 14.30
N PHE A 323 5.13 -18.24 15.10
CA PHE A 323 4.38 -19.49 14.98
C PHE A 323 2.89 -19.28 15.24
N ALA A 324 2.03 -19.62 14.28
CA ALA A 324 0.58 -19.56 14.42
C ALA A 324 -0.07 -20.89 14.02
N TRP A 325 -1.28 -21.13 14.50
CA TRP A 325 -2.03 -22.34 14.21
C TRP A 325 -3.53 -22.11 14.30
N ALA A 326 -4.30 -23.03 13.71
CA ALA A 326 -5.74 -23.06 13.81
C ALA A 326 -6.23 -24.47 14.10
N SER A 327 -7.36 -24.60 14.77
CA SER A 327 -7.91 -25.90 15.14
C SER A 327 -9.43 -25.91 15.16
N SER A 328 -10.01 -26.93 14.54
CA SER A 328 -11.45 -27.20 14.62
C SER A 328 -11.77 -28.60 14.11
N ARG A 329 -12.88 -29.16 14.60
CA ARG A 329 -13.53 -30.34 14.00
C ARG A 329 -14.27 -30.02 12.69
N LYS A 330 -14.51 -28.74 12.40
CA LYS A 330 -15.21 -28.29 11.18
C LYS A 330 -14.33 -28.29 9.93
N PHE A 331 -13.02 -28.45 10.07
CA PHE A 331 -12.10 -28.27 8.95
C PHE A 331 -12.23 -29.35 7.88
N ILE A 332 -12.54 -28.88 6.68
CA ILE A 332 -12.16 -29.47 5.41
C ILE A 332 -10.70 -29.06 5.17
N TRP A 333 -9.91 -29.95 4.60
CA TRP A 333 -8.51 -29.68 4.27
C TRP A 333 -8.24 -30.14 2.85
N ASP A 334 -7.81 -29.25 1.98
CA ASP A 334 -7.24 -29.60 0.67
C ASP A 334 -5.77 -29.17 0.56
N ALA A 335 -5.03 -29.88 -0.30
CA ALA A 335 -3.60 -29.64 -0.49
C ALA A 335 -3.17 -29.90 -1.94
N GLN A 336 -2.13 -29.20 -2.38
CA GLN A 336 -1.44 -29.43 -3.65
C GLN A 336 0.05 -29.07 -3.52
N GLY A 337 0.92 -29.97 -4.00
CA GLY A 337 2.35 -29.68 -4.11
C GLY A 337 2.64 -28.75 -5.29
N PHE A 338 3.55 -27.80 -5.09
CA PHE A 338 4.08 -26.91 -6.12
C PHE A 338 5.61 -26.98 -6.11
N LYS A 339 6.19 -27.32 -7.27
CA LYS A 339 7.64 -27.44 -7.45
C LYS A 339 8.07 -26.73 -8.72
N LYS A 340 8.93 -25.72 -8.58
CA LYS A 340 9.50 -24.92 -9.66
C LYS A 340 10.82 -24.31 -9.19
N ASP A 341 11.87 -24.42 -10.00
CA ASP A 341 13.22 -23.96 -9.64
C ASP A 341 13.66 -24.52 -8.26
N SER A 342 14.07 -23.70 -7.30
CA SER A 342 14.40 -24.17 -5.94
C SER A 342 13.19 -24.27 -5.00
N THR A 343 12.01 -23.79 -5.41
CA THR A 343 10.77 -23.90 -4.63
C THR A 343 10.23 -25.33 -4.65
N ASN A 344 9.93 -25.86 -3.46
CA ASN A 344 9.24 -27.11 -3.24
C ASN A 344 8.33 -26.97 -2.01
N VAL A 345 7.04 -26.73 -2.24
CA VAL A 345 6.10 -26.31 -1.19
C VAL A 345 4.78 -27.08 -1.29
N MET A 346 4.20 -27.40 -0.14
CA MET A 346 2.81 -27.84 -0.02
C MET A 346 1.90 -26.62 0.20
N ALA A 347 1.12 -26.26 -0.82
CA ALA A 347 0.04 -25.29 -0.70
C ALA A 347 -1.19 -25.97 -0.10
N MET A 348 -1.74 -25.43 0.98
CA MET A 348 -2.83 -26.08 1.74
C MET A 348 -3.90 -25.09 2.16
N SER A 349 -5.16 -25.51 2.10
CA SER A 349 -6.29 -24.71 2.57
C SER A 349 -7.11 -25.47 3.60
N TYR A 350 -7.46 -24.79 4.69
CA TYR A 350 -8.31 -25.33 5.75
C TYR A 350 -9.53 -24.44 5.90
N TYR A 351 -10.72 -25.00 5.76
CA TYR A 351 -11.94 -24.20 5.80
C TYR A 351 -13.14 -25.03 6.25
N PRO A 352 -14.14 -24.43 6.90
CA PRO A 352 -15.36 -25.13 7.26
C PRO A 352 -16.32 -25.16 6.05
N LYS A 353 -17.37 -26.00 6.12
CA LYS A 353 -18.35 -26.13 5.01
C LYS A 353 -19.02 -24.81 4.61
N GLU A 354 -19.07 -23.85 5.54
CA GLU A 354 -19.60 -22.49 5.34
C GLU A 354 -18.74 -21.67 4.36
N GLY A 355 -17.48 -22.04 4.13
CA GLY A 355 -16.62 -21.43 3.10
C GLY A 355 -16.87 -21.96 1.68
N ASN A 356 -17.52 -23.12 1.54
CA ASN A 356 -17.76 -23.75 0.24
C ASN A 356 -18.96 -23.13 -0.50
N PRO A 357 -18.99 -23.22 -1.84
CA PRO A 357 -17.95 -23.77 -2.73
C PRO A 357 -16.83 -22.78 -3.06
N LEU A 358 -16.89 -21.54 -2.54
CA LEU A 358 -15.97 -20.47 -2.90
C LEU A 358 -14.51 -20.81 -2.52
N TRP A 359 -14.29 -21.29 -1.30
CA TRP A 359 -12.97 -21.68 -0.79
C TRP A 359 -12.37 -22.88 -1.53
N GLY A 360 -13.12 -23.98 -1.64
CA GLY A 360 -12.68 -25.18 -2.36
C GLY A 360 -12.42 -24.96 -3.85
N LYS A 361 -12.86 -23.82 -4.43
CA LYS A 361 -12.58 -23.46 -5.82
C LYS A 361 -11.31 -22.61 -5.98
N TYR A 362 -11.07 -21.65 -5.09
CA TYR A 362 -10.07 -20.61 -5.33
C TYR A 362 -8.88 -20.64 -4.37
N SER A 363 -9.03 -21.13 -3.13
CA SER A 363 -8.05 -20.88 -2.08
C SER A 363 -6.65 -21.44 -2.40
N THR A 364 -6.53 -22.76 -2.60
CA THR A 364 -5.21 -23.37 -2.89
C THR A 364 -4.62 -22.94 -4.23
N GLN A 365 -5.46 -22.61 -5.22
CA GLN A 365 -4.98 -22.04 -6.48
C GLN A 365 -4.41 -20.64 -6.29
N ALA A 366 -5.03 -19.80 -5.45
CA ALA A 366 -4.51 -18.48 -5.10
C ALA A 366 -3.17 -18.57 -4.37
N ILE A 367 -2.98 -19.54 -3.45
CA ILE A 367 -1.68 -19.78 -2.79
C ILE A 367 -0.59 -20.10 -3.83
N ILE A 368 -0.84 -21.06 -4.73
CA ILE A 368 0.13 -21.47 -5.76
C ILE A 368 0.47 -20.31 -6.70
N HIS A 369 -0.55 -19.60 -7.18
CA HIS A 369 -0.39 -18.43 -8.03
C HIS A 369 0.48 -17.37 -7.36
N THR A 370 0.20 -17.07 -6.09
CA THR A 370 0.99 -16.09 -5.32
C THR A 370 2.45 -16.47 -5.27
N ILE A 371 2.75 -17.73 -4.93
CA ILE A 371 4.14 -18.22 -4.85
C ILE A 371 4.82 -18.12 -6.22
N ASP A 372 4.17 -18.55 -7.30
CA ASP A 372 4.74 -18.47 -8.65
C ASP A 372 5.04 -17.03 -9.07
N LYS A 373 4.14 -16.08 -8.78
CA LYS A 373 4.31 -14.67 -9.18
C LYS A 373 5.29 -13.93 -8.29
N TYR A 374 5.27 -14.13 -6.98
CA TYR A 374 6.21 -13.46 -6.07
C TYR A 374 7.65 -13.94 -6.29
N ASN A 375 7.86 -15.22 -6.62
CA ASN A 375 9.18 -15.74 -6.99
C ASN A 375 9.86 -14.93 -8.10
N LYS A 376 9.09 -14.47 -9.09
CA LYS A 376 9.59 -13.70 -10.24
C LYS A 376 10.20 -12.35 -9.82
N TYR A 377 9.56 -11.67 -8.88
CA TYR A 377 9.93 -10.31 -8.46
C TYR A 377 10.82 -10.27 -7.21
N SER A 378 10.96 -11.39 -6.49
CA SER A 378 11.71 -11.46 -5.23
C SER A 378 12.78 -12.57 -5.24
N PHE A 379 12.45 -13.74 -4.70
CA PHE A 379 13.32 -14.91 -4.65
C PHE A 379 12.48 -16.18 -4.61
N ASP A 380 13.07 -17.33 -4.87
CA ASP A 380 12.37 -18.60 -4.72
C ASP A 380 11.92 -18.82 -3.26
N TYR A 381 10.63 -19.10 -3.09
CA TYR A 381 9.99 -19.42 -1.81
C TYR A 381 10.71 -20.57 -1.10
N PRO A 382 11.28 -20.34 0.09
CA PRO A 382 12.17 -21.30 0.75
C PRO A 382 11.45 -22.24 1.73
N TYR A 383 10.21 -21.96 2.13
CA TYR A 383 9.52 -22.74 3.14
C TYR A 383 8.80 -23.97 2.55
N PRO A 384 8.65 -25.06 3.32
CA PRO A 384 8.05 -26.31 2.84
C PRO A 384 6.52 -26.28 2.78
N THR A 385 5.87 -25.33 3.46
CA THR A 385 4.41 -25.18 3.50
C THR A 385 3.97 -23.73 3.28
N ALA A 386 2.77 -23.57 2.74
CA ALA A 386 2.06 -22.30 2.64
C ALA A 386 0.55 -22.56 2.81
N ILE A 387 -0.06 -21.93 3.82
CA ILE A 387 -1.38 -22.29 4.32
C ILE A 387 -2.32 -21.08 4.31
N SER A 388 -3.55 -21.29 3.85
CA SER A 388 -4.68 -20.38 4.03
C SER A 388 -5.74 -21.05 4.91
N VAL A 389 -6.14 -20.40 6.00
CA VAL A 389 -7.20 -20.87 6.89
C VAL A 389 -8.40 -19.95 6.81
N ASN A 390 -9.59 -20.51 6.70
CA ASN A 390 -10.83 -19.76 6.82
C ASN A 390 -11.37 -19.77 8.24
N GLY A 391 -11.46 -18.60 8.86
CA GLY A 391 -12.01 -18.44 10.19
C GLY A 391 -12.51 -17.02 10.44
N PRO A 392 -12.59 -16.59 11.70
CA PRO A 392 -13.08 -15.26 12.04
C PRO A 392 -12.10 -14.12 11.71
N VAL A 393 -10.79 -14.37 11.65
CA VAL A 393 -9.80 -13.37 11.22
C VAL A 393 -9.82 -13.27 9.69
N GLY A 394 -10.11 -12.08 9.18
CA GLY A 394 -10.41 -11.87 7.76
C GLY A 394 -9.19 -11.65 6.84
N GLY A 395 -8.02 -11.45 7.42
CA GLY A 395 -6.73 -11.18 6.76
C GLY A 395 -5.69 -10.97 7.87
N MET A 396 -4.71 -11.87 7.97
CA MET A 396 -3.60 -11.80 8.91
C MET A 396 -2.55 -12.86 8.55
N GLU A 397 -1.29 -12.44 8.55
CA GLU A 397 -0.13 -13.20 8.13
C GLU A 397 0.70 -13.77 9.28
N TYR A 398 1.24 -14.96 9.08
CA TYR A 398 2.28 -15.57 9.90
C TYR A 398 3.18 -16.42 9.00
N PRO A 399 4.38 -16.84 9.43
CA PRO A 399 5.22 -17.70 8.62
C PRO A 399 4.50 -18.99 8.25
N MET A 400 4.43 -19.28 6.94
CA MET A 400 3.77 -20.44 6.33
C MET A 400 2.25 -20.53 6.50
N ILE A 401 1.59 -19.64 7.24
CA ILE A 401 0.15 -19.72 7.52
C ILE A 401 -0.50 -18.34 7.58
N SER A 402 -1.68 -18.22 6.99
CA SER A 402 -2.48 -17.00 7.03
C SER A 402 -3.93 -17.31 7.37
N PHE A 403 -4.60 -16.33 7.99
CA PHE A 403 -6.04 -16.38 8.29
C PHE A 403 -6.78 -15.46 7.32
N ASN A 404 -7.76 -15.98 6.61
CA ASN A 404 -8.42 -15.27 5.52
C ASN A 404 -9.95 -15.39 5.57
N GLY A 405 -10.60 -14.37 5.03
CA GLY A 405 -12.00 -14.40 4.61
C GLY A 405 -12.14 -13.95 3.15
N PRO A 406 -13.33 -13.53 2.70
CA PRO A 406 -14.64 -13.77 3.29
C PRO A 406 -15.19 -15.18 2.97
N ARG A 407 -16.38 -15.49 3.51
CA ARG A 407 -17.21 -16.65 3.13
C ARG A 407 -18.34 -16.24 2.17
N PRO A 408 -18.94 -17.20 1.43
CA PRO A 408 -20.24 -16.99 0.79
C PRO A 408 -21.33 -16.53 1.78
N THR A 409 -22.34 -15.85 1.24
CA THR A 409 -23.53 -15.47 2.00
C THR A 409 -24.58 -16.58 1.89
N LYS A 410 -25.04 -17.08 3.04
CA LYS A 410 -26.18 -18.01 3.16
C LYS A 410 -27.49 -17.22 3.24
N ASP A 411 -28.37 -17.40 2.26
CA ASP A 411 -29.71 -16.84 2.33
C ASP A 411 -30.50 -17.50 3.46
N LYS A 412 -31.07 -16.69 4.36
CA LYS A 412 -31.73 -17.19 5.58
C LYS A 412 -33.04 -17.94 5.32
N LYS A 413 -33.69 -17.74 4.16
CA LYS A 413 -34.98 -18.36 3.84
C LYS A 413 -34.82 -19.64 3.03
N THR A 414 -33.91 -19.61 2.06
CA THR A 414 -33.69 -20.71 1.10
C THR A 414 -32.54 -21.62 1.51
N GLY A 415 -31.61 -21.13 2.34
CA GLY A 415 -30.37 -21.81 2.68
C GLY A 415 -29.32 -21.78 1.56
N GLU A 416 -29.60 -21.10 0.45
CA GLU A 416 -28.72 -21.03 -0.72
C GLU A 416 -27.46 -20.21 -0.43
N LEU A 417 -26.31 -20.71 -0.85
CA LEU A 417 -25.03 -20.01 -0.74
C LEU A 417 -24.75 -19.22 -2.02
N THR A 418 -24.64 -17.90 -1.92
CA THR A 418 -24.32 -16.99 -3.03
C THR A 418 -23.18 -16.05 -2.66
N TRP A 419 -22.50 -15.47 -3.64
CA TRP A 419 -21.46 -14.46 -3.39
C TRP A 419 -21.42 -13.41 -4.50
N SER A 420 -21.03 -12.18 -4.12
CA SER A 420 -20.89 -11.07 -5.05
C SER A 420 -19.54 -11.11 -5.78
N GLN A 421 -19.39 -10.27 -6.82
CA GLN A 421 -18.10 -10.03 -7.46
C GLN A 421 -17.04 -9.56 -6.45
N GLN A 422 -17.41 -8.64 -5.56
CA GLN A 422 -16.55 -8.13 -4.49
C GLN A 422 -16.12 -9.26 -3.53
N THR A 423 -17.01 -10.20 -3.23
CA THR A 423 -16.69 -11.35 -2.37
C THR A 423 -15.69 -12.30 -3.05
N LYS A 424 -15.86 -12.58 -4.36
CA LYS A 424 -14.94 -13.41 -5.14
C LYS A 424 -13.52 -12.82 -5.15
N TYR A 425 -13.38 -11.59 -5.64
CA TYR A 425 -12.05 -10.96 -5.75
C TYR A 425 -11.49 -10.53 -4.39
N GLY A 426 -12.36 -10.29 -3.40
CA GLY A 426 -11.94 -10.09 -2.02
C GLY A 426 -11.23 -11.32 -1.45
N LEU A 427 -11.78 -12.53 -1.66
CA LEU A 427 -11.12 -13.77 -1.24
C LEU A 427 -9.81 -14.00 -1.97
N ILE A 428 -9.82 -13.89 -3.30
CA ILE A 428 -8.62 -14.13 -4.12
C ILE A 428 -7.52 -13.13 -3.74
N GLY A 429 -7.86 -11.84 -3.68
CA GLY A 429 -6.92 -10.77 -3.36
C GLY A 429 -6.35 -10.88 -1.95
N VAL A 430 -7.17 -11.20 -0.94
CA VAL A 430 -6.64 -11.35 0.43
C VAL A 430 -5.73 -12.57 0.54
N ILE A 431 -6.08 -13.72 -0.06
CA ILE A 431 -5.15 -14.87 -0.05
C ILE A 431 -3.84 -14.53 -0.76
N ILE A 432 -3.88 -13.78 -1.86
CA ILE A 432 -2.66 -13.29 -2.53
C ILE A 432 -1.84 -12.38 -1.60
N HIS A 433 -2.51 -11.50 -0.87
CA HIS A 433 -1.88 -10.60 0.08
C HIS A 433 -1.24 -11.36 1.25
N GLU A 434 -2.01 -12.18 1.96
CA GLU A 434 -1.54 -12.87 3.16
C GLU A 434 -0.51 -13.96 2.88
N VAL A 435 -0.61 -14.64 1.73
CA VAL A 435 0.47 -15.55 1.29
C VAL A 435 1.69 -14.76 0.87
N GLY A 436 1.51 -13.60 0.22
CA GLY A 436 2.57 -12.67 -0.16
C GLY A 436 3.39 -12.19 1.04
N HIS A 437 2.76 -12.07 2.21
CA HIS A 437 3.45 -11.70 3.43
C HIS A 437 4.52 -12.70 3.88
N ASN A 438 4.51 -13.93 3.36
CA ASN A 438 5.64 -14.85 3.58
C ASN A 438 6.97 -14.24 3.09
N TYR A 439 6.94 -13.41 2.04
CA TYR A 439 8.11 -12.68 1.56
C TYR A 439 8.33 -11.41 2.39
N TYR A 440 7.29 -10.58 2.48
CA TYR A 440 7.31 -9.27 3.15
C TYR A 440 6.26 -9.26 4.27
N PRO A 441 6.57 -9.49 5.56
CA PRO A 441 7.90 -9.43 6.15
C PRO A 441 8.42 -10.76 6.70
N MET A 442 7.78 -11.90 6.41
CA MET A 442 8.14 -13.14 7.12
C MET A 442 9.54 -13.68 6.77
N ILE A 443 10.08 -13.33 5.61
CA ILE A 443 11.46 -13.64 5.22
C ILE A 443 12.31 -12.38 5.13
N ILE A 444 11.77 -11.28 4.61
CA ILE A 444 12.39 -9.96 4.62
C ILE A 444 11.87 -9.23 5.86
N ASN A 445 12.56 -9.43 6.99
CA ASN A 445 12.07 -9.15 8.33
C ASN A 445 12.19 -7.67 8.72
N SER A 446 11.45 -6.79 8.04
CA SER A 446 11.33 -5.36 8.38
C SER A 446 10.74 -5.15 9.77
N ASP A 447 11.03 -3.97 10.35
CA ASP A 447 10.46 -3.56 11.63
C ASP A 447 9.09 -2.91 11.44
N GLU A 448 8.06 -3.74 11.35
CA GLU A 448 6.67 -3.31 11.17
C GLU A 448 6.12 -2.43 12.30
N ARG A 449 6.67 -2.60 13.52
CA ARG A 449 6.34 -1.75 14.68
C ARG A 449 6.78 -0.32 14.47
N GLN A 450 7.73 -0.10 13.58
CA GLN A 450 8.23 1.20 13.23
C GLN A 450 7.75 1.65 11.84
N TRP A 451 7.74 0.77 10.85
CA TRP A 451 7.60 1.09 9.42
C TRP A 451 6.59 0.18 8.71
N THR A 452 5.31 0.23 9.10
CA THR A 452 4.25 -0.64 8.53
C THR A 452 4.20 -0.68 7.01
N TRP A 453 4.55 0.41 6.32
CA TRP A 453 4.54 0.43 4.86
C TRP A 453 5.57 -0.51 4.20
N MET A 454 6.66 -0.85 4.89
CA MET A 454 7.66 -1.78 4.36
C MET A 454 7.09 -3.19 4.24
N ASP A 455 6.11 -3.50 5.07
CA ASP A 455 5.46 -4.79 5.14
C ASP A 455 4.26 -4.72 4.18
N GLU A 456 3.34 -3.79 4.47
CA GLU A 456 2.06 -3.66 3.79
C GLU A 456 2.15 -3.08 2.38
N GLY A 457 3.01 -2.08 2.19
CA GLY A 457 3.15 -1.35 0.93
C GLY A 457 3.96 -2.14 -0.10
N LEU A 458 5.07 -2.75 0.32
CA LEU A 458 5.86 -3.63 -0.55
C LEU A 458 5.05 -4.87 -0.94
N ASN A 459 4.35 -5.50 0.01
CA ASN A 459 3.47 -6.63 -0.26
C ASN A 459 2.32 -6.23 -1.21
N THR A 460 1.65 -5.10 -0.96
CA THR A 460 0.56 -4.60 -1.83
C THR A 460 1.04 -4.33 -3.27
N PHE A 461 2.27 -3.86 -3.45
CA PHE A 461 2.84 -3.65 -4.78
C PHE A 461 2.97 -4.98 -5.54
N VAL A 462 3.56 -6.01 -4.93
CA VAL A 462 3.72 -7.32 -5.59
C VAL A 462 2.36 -8.03 -5.72
N GLN A 463 1.45 -7.86 -4.76
CA GLN A 463 0.06 -8.31 -4.86
C GLN A 463 -0.60 -7.74 -6.11
N TYR A 464 -0.48 -6.43 -6.37
CA TYR A 464 -1.05 -5.81 -7.57
C TYR A 464 -0.55 -6.51 -8.85
N LEU A 465 0.76 -6.78 -8.94
CA LEU A 465 1.32 -7.51 -10.09
C LEU A 465 0.76 -8.94 -10.21
N ALA A 466 0.63 -9.66 -9.09
CA ALA A 466 0.06 -11.00 -9.07
C ALA A 466 -1.43 -10.99 -9.45
N GLU A 467 -2.22 -10.04 -8.95
CA GLU A 467 -3.62 -9.85 -9.28
C GLU A 467 -3.83 -9.59 -10.78
N GLN A 468 -3.01 -8.71 -11.38
CA GLN A 468 -3.08 -8.43 -12.81
C GLN A 468 -2.68 -9.63 -13.69
N GLU A 469 -1.93 -10.60 -13.15
CA GLU A 469 -1.61 -11.86 -13.83
C GLU A 469 -2.62 -13.00 -13.54
N TRP A 470 -3.67 -12.77 -12.73
CA TRP A 470 -4.68 -13.80 -12.42
C TRP A 470 -5.71 -13.97 -13.55
N GLU A 471 -6.27 -12.87 -14.06
CA GLU A 471 -7.17 -12.86 -15.21
C GLU A 471 -7.20 -11.45 -15.87
N ASP A 472 -7.64 -11.38 -17.11
CA ASP A 472 -7.80 -10.10 -17.81
C ASP A 472 -8.73 -9.14 -17.05
N LYS A 473 -8.30 -7.89 -16.91
CA LYS A 473 -9.06 -6.82 -16.23
C LYS A 473 -9.42 -7.16 -14.78
N TYR A 474 -8.51 -7.83 -14.07
CA TYR A 474 -8.65 -8.05 -12.63
C TYR A 474 -8.91 -6.71 -11.91
N PRO A 475 -9.96 -6.59 -11.08
CA PRO A 475 -10.37 -5.32 -10.48
C PRO A 475 -9.55 -5.00 -9.22
N SER A 476 -8.23 -4.78 -9.39
CA SER A 476 -7.33 -4.43 -8.29
C SER A 476 -7.78 -3.12 -7.64
N ARG A 477 -7.81 -3.12 -6.30
CA ARG A 477 -8.26 -1.95 -5.50
C ARG A 477 -7.15 -0.93 -5.26
N ARG A 478 -5.89 -1.34 -5.37
CA ARG A 478 -4.68 -0.56 -5.07
C ARG A 478 -3.66 -0.74 -6.20
N GLY A 479 -2.66 0.15 -6.29
CA GLY A 479 -1.58 0.12 -7.28
C GLY A 479 -1.75 1.10 -8.44
N GLU A 480 -2.95 1.18 -9.03
CA GLU A 480 -3.24 2.15 -10.10
C GLU A 480 -3.24 3.61 -9.58
N PRO A 481 -2.57 4.56 -10.27
CA PRO A 481 -2.49 5.96 -9.82
C PRO A 481 -3.85 6.65 -9.64
N ARG A 482 -4.80 6.42 -10.54
CA ARG A 482 -6.18 6.94 -10.43
C ARG A 482 -6.92 6.54 -9.16
N ASN A 483 -6.56 5.41 -8.54
CA ASN A 483 -7.26 4.90 -7.36
C ASN A 483 -6.80 5.59 -6.06
N ILE A 484 -5.66 6.30 -6.05
CA ILE A 484 -5.16 7.00 -4.85
C ILE A 484 -5.56 8.49 -4.80
N VAL A 485 -6.09 9.04 -5.90
CA VAL A 485 -6.35 10.49 -6.06
C VAL A 485 -7.20 11.08 -4.93
N ASP A 486 -8.27 10.41 -4.50
CA ASP A 486 -9.13 10.93 -3.43
C ASP A 486 -8.42 10.97 -2.07
N TYR A 487 -7.53 9.99 -1.81
CA TYR A 487 -6.69 10.03 -0.62
C TYR A 487 -5.69 11.18 -0.72
N MET A 488 -5.02 11.34 -1.87
CA MET A 488 -4.04 12.43 -2.10
C MET A 488 -4.66 13.81 -1.97
N ARG A 489 -5.94 13.99 -2.31
CA ARG A 489 -6.70 15.24 -2.12
C ARG A 489 -7.11 15.49 -0.66
N SER A 490 -7.16 14.45 0.17
CA SER A 490 -7.63 14.55 1.55
C SER A 490 -6.73 15.41 2.42
N GLN A 491 -7.31 16.11 3.39
CA GLN A 491 -6.55 16.84 4.42
C GLN A 491 -6.24 15.97 5.65
N GLU A 492 -6.78 14.76 5.71
CA GLU A 492 -6.60 13.81 6.82
C GLU A 492 -5.48 12.79 6.49
N GLN A 493 -4.28 13.31 6.23
CA GLN A 493 -3.12 12.52 5.83
C GLN A 493 -1.92 12.75 6.77
N VAL A 494 -1.05 11.76 6.82
CA VAL A 494 0.29 11.85 7.41
C VAL A 494 1.30 11.29 6.39
N PRO A 495 2.59 11.64 6.44
CA PRO A 495 3.60 11.02 5.58
C PRO A 495 3.63 9.49 5.74
N ILE A 496 4.08 8.75 4.71
CA ILE A 496 4.27 7.28 4.79
C ILE A 496 5.27 6.94 5.90
N MET A 497 6.28 7.80 6.11
CA MET A 497 7.30 7.69 7.16
C MET A 497 6.76 8.05 8.56
N THR A 498 5.54 7.63 8.88
CA THR A 498 4.89 7.79 10.20
C THR A 498 4.86 6.46 10.94
N ASN A 499 5.06 6.48 12.26
CA ASN A 499 4.99 5.27 13.07
C ASN A 499 3.58 4.65 13.01
N SER A 500 3.53 3.32 13.03
CA SER A 500 2.32 2.50 12.94
C SER A 500 1.22 2.91 13.92
N GLU A 501 1.58 3.21 15.16
CA GLU A 501 0.62 3.58 16.22
C GLU A 501 0.10 5.02 16.09
N SER A 502 0.56 5.78 15.09
CA SER A 502 0.16 7.17 14.80
C SER A 502 -0.49 7.36 13.43
N LEU A 503 -0.79 6.26 12.73
CA LEU A 503 -1.44 6.31 11.43
C LEU A 503 -2.92 6.69 11.55
N VAL A 504 -3.35 7.71 10.80
CA VAL A 504 -4.74 8.16 10.77
C VAL A 504 -5.60 7.28 9.85
N GLN A 505 -5.11 7.02 8.64
CA GLN A 505 -5.77 6.18 7.63
C GLN A 505 -4.82 5.08 7.18
N VAL A 506 -4.76 3.98 7.95
CA VAL A 506 -3.79 2.88 7.75
C VAL A 506 -3.88 2.31 6.33
N GLY A 507 -5.08 1.98 5.84
CA GLY A 507 -5.27 1.38 4.52
C GLY A 507 -4.66 2.19 3.37
N PRO A 508 -5.05 3.46 3.18
CA PRO A 508 -4.43 4.31 2.17
C PRO A 508 -2.96 4.63 2.41
N ASN A 509 -2.53 4.87 3.66
CA ASN A 509 -1.18 5.31 3.98
C ASN A 509 -0.12 4.19 3.90
N ALA A 510 -0.40 3.05 4.53
CA ALA A 510 0.56 1.96 4.65
C ALA A 510 0.51 0.99 3.46
N TYR A 511 -0.62 0.90 2.75
CA TYR A 511 -0.78 -0.02 1.63
C TYR A 511 -0.86 0.70 0.29
N ALA A 512 -1.87 1.55 0.10
CA ALA A 512 -2.23 2.04 -1.23
C ALA A 512 -1.24 3.06 -1.78
N LYS A 513 -0.87 4.10 -1.00
CA LYS A 513 0.05 5.15 -1.44
C LYS A 513 1.46 4.61 -1.75
N PRO A 514 2.10 3.78 -0.90
CA PRO A 514 3.39 3.17 -1.24
C PRO A 514 3.30 2.28 -2.48
N ALA A 515 2.28 1.42 -2.58
CA ALA A 515 2.13 0.53 -3.73
C ALA A 515 1.90 1.30 -5.04
N THR A 516 1.09 2.37 -5.00
CA THR A 516 0.90 3.26 -6.13
C THR A 516 2.19 4.00 -6.48
N GLY A 517 2.92 4.53 -5.50
CA GLY A 517 4.22 5.17 -5.73
C GLY A 517 5.21 4.23 -6.41
N LEU A 518 5.32 2.99 -5.95
CA LEU A 518 6.17 1.96 -6.58
C LEU A 518 5.72 1.60 -7.99
N ASN A 519 4.41 1.53 -8.24
CA ASN A 519 3.89 1.30 -9.58
C ASN A 519 4.19 2.48 -10.53
N ILE A 520 4.11 3.72 -10.04
CA ILE A 520 4.52 4.92 -10.80
C ILE A 520 6.02 4.89 -11.08
N LEU A 521 6.85 4.52 -10.10
CA LEU A 521 8.29 4.33 -10.33
C LEU A 521 8.53 3.30 -11.44
N ARG A 522 7.81 2.18 -11.40
CA ARG A 522 7.97 1.09 -12.36
C ARG A 522 7.50 1.44 -13.76
N GLU A 523 6.30 2.00 -13.92
CA GLU A 523 5.69 2.19 -15.23
C GLU A 523 6.06 3.54 -15.87
N THR A 524 6.27 4.58 -15.04
CA THR A 524 6.39 5.97 -15.51
C THR A 524 7.82 6.51 -15.45
N ILE A 525 8.61 6.13 -14.43
CA ILE A 525 9.90 6.77 -14.14
C ILE A 525 11.09 5.91 -14.60
N LEU A 526 11.21 4.68 -14.09
CA LEU A 526 12.35 3.78 -14.36
C LEU A 526 12.11 2.84 -15.54
N GLY A 527 10.85 2.46 -15.77
CA GLY A 527 10.52 1.33 -16.63
C GLY A 527 10.71 -0.01 -15.92
N ARG A 528 10.04 -1.05 -16.45
CA ARG A 528 9.96 -2.37 -15.81
C ARG A 528 11.31 -3.06 -15.65
N GLU A 529 12.21 -2.95 -16.62
CA GLU A 529 13.50 -3.64 -16.58
C GLU A 529 14.38 -3.20 -15.40
N LEU A 530 14.60 -1.88 -15.27
CA LEU A 530 15.40 -1.32 -14.18
C LEU A 530 14.71 -1.50 -12.83
N PHE A 531 13.40 -1.24 -12.76
CA PHE A 531 12.65 -1.38 -11.52
C PHE A 531 12.63 -2.83 -11.03
N ASP A 532 12.24 -3.78 -11.89
CA ASP A 532 12.09 -5.19 -11.49
C ASP A 532 13.44 -5.79 -11.08
N TYR A 533 14.53 -5.38 -11.73
CA TYR A 533 15.89 -5.76 -11.32
C TYR A 533 16.24 -5.21 -9.93
N ALA A 534 16.05 -3.91 -9.71
CA ALA A 534 16.39 -3.25 -8.44
C ALA A 534 15.56 -3.76 -7.26
N PHE A 535 14.25 -3.94 -7.46
CA PHE A 535 13.34 -4.48 -6.44
C PHE A 535 13.71 -5.93 -6.08
N ARG A 536 14.04 -6.74 -7.10
CA ARG A 536 14.52 -8.12 -6.87
C ARG A 536 15.85 -8.15 -6.14
N GLU A 537 16.78 -7.26 -6.47
CA GLU A 537 18.07 -7.14 -5.80
C GLU A 537 17.91 -6.78 -4.32
N TYR A 538 16.98 -5.88 -3.98
CA TYR A 538 16.59 -5.61 -2.59
C TYR A 538 16.10 -6.88 -1.87
N ALA A 539 15.17 -7.61 -2.49
CA ALA A 539 14.64 -8.84 -1.92
C ALA A 539 15.75 -9.88 -1.67
N GLN A 540 16.71 -10.02 -2.59
CA GLN A 540 17.83 -10.95 -2.46
C GLN A 540 18.82 -10.54 -1.36
N ARG A 541 19.21 -9.26 -1.32
CA ARG A 541 20.11 -8.71 -0.28
C ARG A 541 19.56 -8.97 1.12
N TRP A 542 18.26 -8.75 1.30
CA TRP A 542 17.59 -8.78 2.60
C TRP A 542 16.81 -10.06 2.91
N LYS A 543 16.89 -11.09 2.06
CA LYS A 543 16.37 -12.43 2.38
C LYS A 543 16.94 -12.94 3.71
N PHE A 544 16.05 -13.29 4.65
CA PHE A 544 16.32 -13.70 6.02
C PHE A 544 17.07 -12.67 6.87
N LYS A 545 16.88 -11.38 6.59
CA LYS A 545 17.51 -10.25 7.29
C LYS A 545 16.50 -9.13 7.56
N ARG A 546 16.92 -8.10 8.31
CA ARG A 546 16.09 -6.97 8.77
C ARG A 546 16.47 -5.65 8.09
N PRO A 547 15.83 -5.30 6.95
CA PRO A 547 16.03 -4.00 6.29
C PRO A 547 15.33 -2.87 7.04
N THR A 548 15.77 -1.65 6.76
CA THR A 548 15.12 -0.39 7.11
C THR A 548 14.75 0.39 5.83
N PRO A 549 13.94 1.46 5.90
CA PRO A 549 13.60 2.29 4.74
C PRO A 549 14.83 2.77 3.96
N ALA A 550 15.90 3.13 4.66
CA ALA A 550 17.13 3.60 4.04
C ALA A 550 17.82 2.51 3.22
N ASP A 551 17.72 1.25 3.62
CA ASP A 551 18.28 0.12 2.88
C ASP A 551 17.50 -0.15 1.58
N PHE A 552 16.17 0.03 1.62
CA PHE A 552 15.32 -0.06 0.45
C PHE A 552 15.61 1.07 -0.54
N PHE A 553 15.56 2.34 -0.10
CA PHE A 553 15.81 3.50 -0.98
C PHE A 553 17.18 3.43 -1.65
N ARG A 554 18.25 3.15 -0.88
CA ARG A 554 19.60 3.00 -1.43
C ARG A 554 19.73 1.82 -2.38
N THR A 555 19.09 0.69 -2.10
CA THR A 555 19.14 -0.45 -3.04
C THR A 555 18.44 -0.11 -4.36
N MET A 556 17.29 0.56 -4.29
CA MET A 556 16.57 0.98 -5.49
C MET A 556 17.40 1.94 -6.35
N GLU A 557 18.11 2.89 -5.75
CA GLU A 557 18.99 3.82 -6.47
C GLU A 557 20.28 3.16 -6.98
N ASP A 558 20.96 2.38 -6.14
CA ASP A 558 22.20 1.66 -6.47
C ASP A 558 22.01 0.70 -7.65
N ALA A 559 20.94 -0.12 -7.60
CA ALA A 559 20.69 -1.14 -8.60
C ALA A 559 20.05 -0.59 -9.88
N SER A 560 19.35 0.56 -9.83
CA SER A 560 18.77 1.21 -11.01
C SER A 560 19.70 2.25 -11.66
N GLY A 561 20.70 2.74 -10.93
CA GLY A 561 21.58 3.82 -11.39
C GLY A 561 20.88 5.18 -11.55
N THR A 562 19.76 5.40 -10.86
CA THR A 562 18.94 6.61 -10.94
C THR A 562 18.84 7.29 -9.57
N ASP A 563 18.99 8.61 -9.53
CA ASP A 563 18.71 9.42 -8.32
C ASP A 563 17.20 9.54 -8.14
N LEU A 564 16.70 9.02 -7.02
CA LEU A 564 15.28 8.97 -6.68
C LEU A 564 14.96 9.77 -5.42
N ASP A 565 15.90 10.58 -4.91
CA ASP A 565 15.74 11.32 -3.66
C ASP A 565 14.54 12.26 -3.70
N TRP A 566 14.31 12.92 -4.84
CA TRP A 566 13.15 13.78 -5.06
C TRP A 566 11.84 12.98 -4.98
N PHE A 567 11.83 11.74 -5.47
CA PHE A 567 10.66 10.88 -5.49
C PHE A 567 10.36 10.37 -4.08
N TRP A 568 11.36 9.82 -3.39
CA TRP A 568 11.25 9.36 -2.01
C TRP A 568 10.81 10.50 -1.10
N ARG A 569 11.41 11.69 -1.24
CA ARG A 569 11.01 12.89 -0.49
C ARG A 569 9.53 13.20 -0.69
N GLY A 570 9.08 13.35 -1.94
CA GLY A 570 7.68 13.66 -2.26
C GLY A 570 6.70 12.60 -1.74
N TRP A 571 6.89 11.35 -2.14
CA TRP A 571 5.93 10.28 -1.85
C TRP A 571 5.96 9.81 -0.39
N PHE A 572 7.12 9.75 0.25
CA PHE A 572 7.28 9.09 1.56
C PHE A 572 7.37 10.06 2.73
N TYR A 573 7.98 11.23 2.54
CA TYR A 573 8.24 12.20 3.61
C TYR A 573 7.25 13.37 3.64
N THR A 574 6.39 13.53 2.61
CA THR A 574 5.40 14.61 2.55
C THR A 574 3.96 14.11 2.36
N THR A 575 3.02 15.04 2.50
CA THR A 575 1.60 14.87 2.14
C THR A 575 1.23 15.72 0.91
N ASP A 576 2.21 16.26 0.19
CA ASP A 576 1.98 17.08 -1.00
C ASP A 576 1.28 16.22 -2.08
N PRO A 577 0.17 16.67 -2.69
CA PRO A 577 -0.41 16.00 -3.85
C PRO A 577 0.31 16.36 -5.16
N VAL A 578 0.02 15.59 -6.22
CA VAL A 578 0.37 15.97 -7.59
C VAL A 578 -0.78 16.80 -8.16
N ASP A 579 -0.50 18.03 -8.60
CA ASP A 579 -1.43 18.90 -9.33
C ASP A 579 -0.59 19.80 -10.24
N ILE A 580 -0.53 19.46 -11.54
CA ILE A 580 0.28 20.14 -12.54
C ILE A 580 -0.62 20.79 -13.59
N SER A 581 -0.69 22.13 -13.53
CA SER A 581 -1.54 22.91 -14.43
C SER A 581 -0.81 23.37 -15.69
N ILE A 582 -1.54 23.37 -16.81
CA ILE A 582 -1.17 24.13 -18.01
C ILE A 582 -1.77 25.54 -17.87
N ASP A 583 -0.91 26.53 -17.66
CA ASP A 583 -1.32 27.91 -17.41
C ASP A 583 -1.62 28.67 -18.71
N GLY A 584 -0.79 28.49 -19.73
CA GLY A 584 -0.84 29.27 -20.96
C GLY A 584 0.07 28.77 -22.05
N ILE A 585 -0.32 29.03 -23.30
CA ILE A 585 0.44 28.68 -24.50
C ILE A 585 0.55 29.92 -25.40
N SER A 586 1.78 30.26 -25.78
CA SER A 586 2.07 31.33 -26.74
C SER A 586 2.76 30.74 -27.98
N GLU A 587 2.16 30.94 -29.16
CA GLU A 587 2.73 30.54 -30.43
C GLU A 587 3.64 31.64 -31.00
N TYR A 588 4.81 31.23 -31.48
CA TYR A 588 5.78 32.06 -32.17
C TYR A 588 6.17 31.40 -33.49
N GLY A 589 6.34 32.21 -34.52
CA GLY A 589 7.01 31.84 -35.76
C GLY A 589 8.34 32.57 -35.86
N VAL A 590 9.29 32.02 -36.63
CA VAL A 590 10.49 32.76 -37.01
C VAL A 590 10.09 33.84 -38.02
N SER A 591 10.28 35.11 -37.68
CA SER A 591 10.04 36.22 -38.61
C SER A 591 10.93 36.04 -39.83
N THR A 592 10.33 36.01 -41.01
CA THR A 592 11.03 35.84 -42.29
C THR A 592 11.84 37.07 -42.67
N LYS A 593 11.64 38.18 -41.95
CA LYS A 593 12.12 39.54 -42.26
C LYS A 593 11.60 40.11 -43.59
N ASP A 594 10.94 39.30 -44.41
CA ASP A 594 10.40 39.67 -45.71
C ASP A 594 9.17 40.56 -45.53
N PRO A 595 9.24 41.86 -45.90
CA PRO A 595 8.16 42.79 -45.64
C PRO A 595 6.85 42.40 -46.33
N GLU A 596 6.90 41.67 -47.45
CA GLU A 596 5.70 41.16 -48.12
C GLU A 596 4.97 40.14 -47.25
N LYS A 597 5.72 39.19 -46.68
CA LYS A 597 5.16 38.16 -45.79
C LYS A 597 4.74 38.75 -44.45
N GLU A 598 5.58 39.57 -43.83
CA GLU A 598 5.34 40.10 -42.49
C GLU A 598 4.17 41.09 -42.45
N LYS A 599 4.05 41.99 -43.44
CA LYS A 599 2.92 42.93 -43.49
C LYS A 599 1.61 42.24 -43.88
N ALA A 600 1.64 41.27 -44.80
CA ALA A 600 0.48 40.46 -45.12
C ALA A 600 -0.02 39.66 -43.90
N TRP A 601 0.89 39.08 -43.11
CA TRP A 601 0.54 38.39 -41.87
C TRP A 601 -0.06 39.34 -40.82
N LYS A 602 0.53 40.52 -40.59
CA LYS A 602 -0.03 41.53 -39.68
C LYS A 602 -1.42 42.02 -40.12
N LYS A 603 -1.64 42.19 -41.43
CA LYS A 603 -2.95 42.51 -41.99
C LYS A 603 -3.97 41.42 -41.70
N ALA A 604 -3.63 40.16 -41.96
CA ALA A 604 -4.50 39.04 -41.65
C ALA A 604 -4.86 38.96 -40.15
N GLN A 605 -3.92 39.26 -39.25
CA GLN A 605 -4.22 39.37 -37.82
C GLN A 605 -5.16 40.53 -37.49
N LYS A 606 -4.96 41.69 -38.12
CA LYS A 606 -5.82 42.86 -37.93
C LYS A 606 -7.24 42.58 -38.41
N ASP A 607 -7.38 41.97 -39.57
CA ASP A 607 -8.66 41.61 -40.18
C ASP A 607 -9.42 40.52 -39.40
N ALA A 608 -8.69 39.66 -38.68
CA ALA A 608 -9.27 38.65 -37.79
C ALA A 608 -9.80 39.22 -36.46
N GLN A 609 -9.48 40.47 -36.12
CA GLN A 609 -10.02 41.11 -34.92
C GLN A 609 -11.53 41.35 -35.08
N PRO A 610 -12.34 41.19 -34.02
CA PRO A 610 -13.76 41.45 -34.09
C PRO A 610 -14.02 42.91 -34.48
N VAL A 611 -14.81 43.10 -35.53
CA VAL A 611 -15.21 44.43 -35.99
C VAL A 611 -15.98 45.13 -34.87
N SER A 612 -15.58 46.36 -34.52
CA SER A 612 -16.24 47.08 -33.44
C SER A 612 -17.72 47.32 -33.73
N LEU A 613 -18.56 47.34 -32.70
CA LEU A 613 -19.99 47.63 -32.88
C LEU A 613 -20.21 49.01 -33.53
N SER A 614 -19.31 49.95 -33.27
CA SER A 614 -19.27 51.26 -33.93
C SER A 614 -19.06 51.13 -35.43
N ASP A 615 -18.04 50.37 -35.87
CA ASP A 615 -17.76 50.18 -37.30
C ASP A 615 -18.90 49.43 -38.01
N GLN A 616 -19.49 48.43 -37.35
CA GLN A 616 -20.66 47.70 -37.86
C GLN A 616 -21.85 48.64 -38.10
N ARG A 617 -22.17 49.49 -37.12
CA ARG A 617 -23.30 50.46 -37.21
C ARG A 617 -22.99 51.62 -38.15
N ASN A 618 -21.76 52.09 -38.17
CA ASN A 618 -21.31 53.21 -38.98
C ASN A 618 -21.13 52.83 -40.46
N LYS A 619 -21.19 51.54 -40.81
CA LYS A 619 -21.05 51.07 -42.20
C LYS A 619 -22.11 51.65 -43.14
N ALA A 620 -23.34 51.86 -42.65
CA ALA A 620 -24.44 52.42 -43.44
C ALA A 620 -24.52 53.96 -43.41
N LEU A 621 -23.67 54.62 -42.61
CA LEU A 621 -23.64 56.08 -42.59
C LEU A 621 -22.98 56.61 -43.86
N PRO A 622 -23.54 57.64 -44.52
CA PRO A 622 -22.96 58.21 -45.72
C PRO A 622 -21.56 58.75 -45.44
N LYS A 623 -20.57 58.40 -46.27
CA LYS A 623 -19.20 58.93 -46.17
C LYS A 623 -19.05 60.13 -47.08
N ARG A 624 -18.39 61.18 -46.59
CA ARG A 624 -18.15 62.41 -47.37
C ARG A 624 -17.32 62.14 -48.63
N VAL A 625 -16.37 61.21 -48.56
CA VAL A 625 -15.51 60.80 -49.68
C VAL A 625 -16.26 60.01 -50.77
N ASP A 626 -17.45 59.46 -50.48
CA ASP A 626 -18.29 58.82 -51.49
C ASP A 626 -19.05 59.85 -52.32
N ALA A 627 -19.46 60.96 -51.69
CA ALA A 627 -20.09 62.10 -52.36
C ALA A 627 -19.08 63.03 -53.07
N HIS A 628 -17.80 62.97 -52.66
CA HIS A 628 -16.69 63.81 -53.13
C HIS A 628 -15.46 62.95 -53.47
N PRO A 629 -15.44 62.26 -54.62
CA PRO A 629 -14.33 61.37 -54.99
C PRO A 629 -12.97 62.06 -55.10
N GLU A 630 -12.93 63.38 -55.32
CA GLU A 630 -11.70 64.19 -55.35
C GLU A 630 -10.97 64.23 -54.01
N LEU A 631 -11.64 63.87 -52.91
CA LEU A 631 -11.04 63.75 -51.58
C LEU A 631 -10.33 62.41 -51.36
N LYS A 632 -10.43 61.45 -52.29
CA LYS A 632 -9.69 60.19 -52.22
C LYS A 632 -8.24 60.43 -52.62
N ASP A 633 -7.30 59.99 -51.78
CA ASP A 633 -5.87 60.08 -52.00
C ASP A 633 -5.19 58.71 -51.87
N PHE A 634 -3.85 58.73 -51.83
CA PHE A 634 -3.01 57.54 -51.65
C PHE A 634 -3.46 56.67 -50.46
N TYR A 635 -3.89 57.26 -49.34
CA TYR A 635 -4.25 56.55 -48.11
C TYR A 635 -5.66 55.94 -48.15
N ASN A 636 -6.47 56.25 -49.17
CA ASN A 636 -7.75 55.59 -49.39
C ASN A 636 -7.61 54.24 -50.07
N GLU A 637 -6.49 54.00 -50.77
CA GLU A 637 -6.17 52.73 -51.45
C GLU A 637 -5.03 51.96 -50.76
N HIS A 638 -4.24 52.63 -49.92
CA HIS A 638 -3.10 52.07 -49.20
C HIS A 638 -3.24 52.21 -47.69
N ASP A 639 -3.12 51.09 -46.98
CA ASP A 639 -3.14 51.04 -45.52
C ASP A 639 -1.72 50.87 -44.95
N GLU A 640 -1.63 50.80 -43.61
CA GLU A 640 -0.40 50.57 -42.87
C GLU A 640 0.34 49.26 -43.24
N PHE A 641 -0.34 48.33 -43.92
CA PHE A 641 0.20 47.05 -44.38
C PHE A 641 0.69 47.09 -45.83
N THR A 642 0.60 48.24 -46.51
CA THR A 642 1.17 48.41 -47.85
C THR A 642 2.71 48.37 -47.79
N VAL A 643 3.33 47.51 -48.60
CA VAL A 643 4.79 47.35 -48.64
C VAL A 643 5.42 48.44 -49.49
N THR A 644 6.39 49.16 -48.90
CA THR A 644 7.09 50.26 -49.57
C THR A 644 8.42 49.79 -50.16
N ASN A 645 8.95 50.54 -51.12
CA ASN A 645 10.29 50.26 -51.66
C ASN A 645 11.40 50.38 -50.61
N LYS A 646 11.21 51.23 -49.60
CA LYS A 646 12.13 51.33 -48.44
C LYS A 646 12.18 50.02 -47.65
N ASP A 647 11.04 49.36 -47.47
CA ASP A 647 10.96 48.08 -46.76
C ASP A 647 11.72 46.99 -47.52
N ARG A 648 11.53 46.90 -48.85
CA ARG A 648 12.20 45.92 -49.71
C ARG A 648 13.72 46.09 -49.73
N ASN A 649 14.21 47.33 -49.82
CA ASN A 649 15.65 47.62 -49.78
C ASN A 649 16.26 47.25 -48.43
N SER A 650 15.57 47.58 -47.32
CA SER A 650 16.03 47.26 -45.97
C SER A 650 16.12 45.75 -45.75
N TYR A 651 15.18 44.98 -46.31
CA TYR A 651 15.21 43.51 -46.28
C TYR A 651 16.38 42.93 -47.09
N ALA A 652 16.59 43.40 -48.33
CA ALA A 652 17.67 42.91 -49.18
C ALA A 652 19.07 43.10 -48.53
N GLU A 653 19.33 44.29 -47.97
CA GLU A 653 20.57 44.57 -47.24
C GLU A 653 20.74 43.72 -45.97
N ALA A 654 19.65 43.42 -45.27
CA ALA A 654 19.68 42.61 -44.06
C ALA A 654 19.97 41.13 -44.39
N ILE A 655 19.39 40.59 -45.47
CA ILE A 655 19.60 39.21 -45.90
C ILE A 655 21.01 39.00 -46.46
N GLU A 656 21.58 39.97 -47.18
CA GLU A 656 22.93 39.86 -47.74
C GLU A 656 23.99 39.57 -46.66
N LYS A 657 23.81 40.15 -45.47
CA LYS A 657 24.71 40.03 -44.31
C LYS A 657 24.62 38.70 -43.56
N LEU A 658 23.66 37.84 -43.88
CA LEU A 658 23.46 36.55 -43.20
C LEU A 658 24.23 35.41 -43.89
N GLU A 659 24.77 34.52 -43.07
CA GLU A 659 25.38 33.26 -43.50
C GLU A 659 24.35 32.29 -44.09
N PRO A 660 24.76 31.30 -44.91
CA PRO A 660 23.83 30.35 -45.52
C PRO A 660 22.97 29.57 -44.51
N TRP A 661 23.52 29.23 -43.34
CA TRP A 661 22.77 28.51 -42.30
C TRP A 661 21.76 29.41 -41.57
N GLU A 662 22.04 30.71 -41.44
CA GLU A 662 21.13 31.70 -40.85
C GLU A 662 19.94 31.97 -41.78
N LYS A 663 20.21 32.11 -43.08
CA LYS A 663 19.17 32.21 -44.12
C LYS A 663 18.25 30.99 -44.09
N LYS A 664 18.82 29.79 -44.01
CA LYS A 664 18.06 28.53 -43.91
C LYS A 664 17.18 28.47 -42.66
N LEU A 665 17.58 29.11 -41.56
CA LEU A 665 16.78 29.17 -40.32
C LEU A 665 15.50 30.00 -40.49
N LEU A 666 15.57 31.11 -41.25
CA LEU A 666 14.40 31.97 -41.54
C LEU A 666 13.33 31.27 -42.39
N ASP A 667 13.71 30.25 -43.16
CA ASP A 667 12.83 29.51 -44.07
C ASP A 667 12.32 28.16 -43.52
N GLN A 668 12.62 27.80 -42.26
CA GLN A 668 12.27 26.46 -41.75
C GLN A 668 10.77 26.23 -41.52
N GLY A 669 9.98 27.30 -41.39
CA GLY A 669 8.52 27.21 -41.20
C GLY A 669 8.06 26.47 -39.94
N LYS A 670 8.93 26.33 -38.92
CA LYS A 670 8.58 25.69 -37.65
C LYS A 670 7.62 26.56 -36.83
N HIS A 671 6.78 25.90 -36.05
CA HIS A 671 5.93 26.52 -35.04
C HIS A 671 6.56 26.33 -33.66
N LEU A 672 6.75 27.41 -32.92
CA LEU A 672 7.42 27.42 -31.62
C LEU A 672 6.39 27.79 -30.55
N TYR A 673 6.13 26.90 -29.61
CA TYR A 673 5.18 27.12 -28.53
C TYR A 673 5.90 27.26 -27.21
N LEU A 674 5.72 28.38 -26.52
CA LEU A 674 6.06 28.50 -25.11
C LEU A 674 4.86 28.07 -24.29
N VAL A 675 5.03 27.00 -23.51
CA VAL A 675 4.01 26.44 -22.64
C VAL A 675 4.42 26.63 -21.19
N ASP A 676 3.59 27.32 -20.42
CA ASP A 676 3.78 27.55 -19.00
C ASP A 676 3.11 26.44 -18.18
N PHE A 677 3.85 25.85 -17.26
CA PHE A 677 3.35 24.86 -16.31
C PHE A 677 3.53 25.34 -14.87
N SER A 678 2.51 25.12 -14.04
CA SER A 678 2.58 25.36 -12.59
C SER A 678 2.37 24.07 -11.80
N ASN A 679 3.23 23.81 -10.81
CA ASN A 679 3.06 22.76 -9.82
C ASN A 679 2.30 23.34 -8.63
N LEU A 680 0.99 23.09 -8.58
CA LEU A 680 0.07 23.60 -7.56
C LEU A 680 0.04 22.71 -6.33
N GLY A 681 0.29 21.41 -6.51
CA GLY A 681 0.22 20.40 -5.45
C GLY A 681 1.48 20.30 -4.59
N GLY A 682 2.62 20.72 -5.12
CA GLY A 682 3.92 20.71 -4.44
C GLY A 682 4.75 19.46 -4.73
N MET A 683 4.13 18.34 -5.10
CA MET A 683 4.85 17.12 -5.52
C MET A 683 5.35 17.26 -6.96
N VAL A 684 6.66 17.24 -7.15
CA VAL A 684 7.28 17.27 -8.48
C VAL A 684 7.12 15.92 -9.18
N MET A 685 6.74 15.95 -10.46
CA MET A 685 6.56 14.76 -11.31
C MET A 685 7.00 15.05 -12.75
N PRO A 686 7.32 14.03 -13.57
CA PRO A 686 7.56 14.19 -15.00
C PRO A 686 6.37 14.83 -15.73
N LEU A 687 6.65 15.58 -16.80
CA LEU A 687 5.59 16.04 -17.71
C LEU A 687 5.38 15.00 -18.81
N ILE A 688 4.14 14.58 -19.00
CA ILE A 688 3.74 13.57 -19.99
C ILE A 688 2.76 14.27 -20.91
N LEU A 689 3.22 14.70 -22.07
CA LEU A 689 2.49 15.62 -22.93
C LEU A 689 1.97 14.88 -24.17
N GLU A 690 0.65 14.75 -24.30
CA GLU A 690 0.02 14.44 -25.59
C GLU A 690 -0.12 15.72 -26.39
N ILE A 691 0.58 15.79 -27.52
CA ILE A 691 0.54 16.91 -28.46
C ILE A 691 -0.30 16.50 -29.67
N GLU A 692 -1.36 17.25 -29.96
CA GLU A 692 -2.22 17.09 -31.13
C GLU A 692 -1.93 18.17 -32.16
N LEU A 693 -1.56 17.76 -33.37
CA LEU A 693 -1.27 18.64 -34.51
C LEU A 693 -2.51 18.86 -35.36
N LYS A 694 -2.51 19.93 -36.16
CA LYS A 694 -3.61 20.29 -37.06
C LYS A 694 -4.00 19.19 -38.06
N SER A 695 -3.06 18.33 -38.47
CA SER A 695 -3.34 17.13 -39.28
C SER A 695 -4.16 16.04 -38.57
N GLY A 696 -4.33 16.13 -37.24
CA GLY A 696 -4.89 15.08 -36.39
C GLY A 696 -3.84 14.08 -35.86
N LYS A 697 -2.56 14.24 -36.24
CA LYS A 697 -1.47 13.43 -35.69
C LYS A 697 -1.28 13.73 -34.19
N LYS A 698 -1.17 12.67 -33.38
CA LYS A 698 -0.88 12.73 -31.95
C LYS A 698 0.44 12.03 -31.64
N TYR A 699 1.20 12.57 -30.70
CA TYR A 699 2.39 11.91 -30.14
C TYR A 699 2.59 12.30 -28.68
N ILE A 700 3.35 11.46 -27.96
CA ILE A 700 3.69 11.67 -26.55
C ILE A 700 5.12 12.18 -26.45
N GLU A 701 5.31 13.28 -25.73
CA GLU A 701 6.61 13.77 -25.30
C GLU A 701 6.72 13.61 -23.77
N ARG A 702 7.75 12.90 -23.29
CA ARG A 702 8.01 12.68 -21.86
C ARG A 702 9.19 13.55 -21.42
N ILE A 703 8.98 14.43 -20.47
CA ILE A 703 9.99 15.32 -19.90
C ILE A 703 10.25 14.86 -18.45
N PRO A 704 11.51 14.56 -18.06
CA PRO A 704 11.85 14.12 -16.71
C PRO A 704 11.47 15.12 -15.62
N ALA A 705 11.31 14.64 -14.38
CA ALA A 705 10.93 15.47 -13.23
C ALA A 705 11.95 16.58 -12.94
N GLU A 706 13.21 16.41 -13.31
CA GLU A 706 14.31 17.36 -13.16
C GLU A 706 14.08 18.68 -13.91
N VAL A 707 13.05 18.76 -14.75
CA VAL A 707 12.55 20.02 -15.29
C VAL A 707 12.23 21.05 -14.19
N TRP A 708 11.85 20.58 -13.00
CA TRP A 708 11.48 21.37 -11.84
C TRP A 708 12.68 21.81 -10.96
N ARG A 709 13.92 21.37 -11.23
CA ARG A 709 15.06 21.51 -10.31
C ARG A 709 15.47 22.95 -9.96
N TYR A 710 15.27 23.90 -10.88
CA TYR A 710 15.61 25.32 -10.65
C TYR A 710 14.41 26.13 -10.17
N ASN A 711 13.20 25.63 -10.40
CA ASN A 711 11.96 26.22 -9.94
C ASN A 711 10.90 25.13 -9.82
N SER A 712 10.65 24.68 -8.59
CA SER A 712 9.71 23.61 -8.28
C SER A 712 8.24 24.03 -8.39
N LYS A 713 7.98 25.33 -8.56
CA LYS A 713 6.63 25.91 -8.60
C LYS A 713 6.15 26.21 -10.02
N LYS A 714 7.02 26.74 -10.88
CA LYS A 714 6.64 27.17 -12.25
C LYS A 714 7.78 27.05 -13.25
N ILE A 715 7.47 26.57 -14.44
CA ILE A 715 8.41 26.50 -15.56
C ILE A 715 7.76 26.96 -16.86
N THR A 716 8.59 27.22 -17.87
CA THR A 716 8.17 27.40 -19.27
C THR A 716 8.95 26.42 -20.15
N LYS A 717 8.26 25.69 -21.02
CA LYS A 717 8.87 24.76 -21.99
C LYS A 717 8.62 25.22 -23.41
N LEU A 718 9.67 25.12 -24.23
CA LEU A 718 9.58 25.29 -25.67
C LEU A 718 9.21 23.96 -26.31
N ILE A 719 8.11 23.94 -27.05
CA ILE A 719 7.70 22.83 -27.92
C ILE A 719 7.84 23.31 -29.37
N VAL A 720 8.50 22.52 -30.21
CA VAL A 720 8.72 22.87 -31.63
C VAL A 720 8.04 21.84 -32.51
N THR A 721 7.18 22.29 -33.42
CA THR A 721 6.40 21.42 -34.31
C THR A 721 6.51 21.83 -35.77
N ASP A 722 6.27 20.86 -36.67
CA ASP A 722 6.24 21.06 -38.12
C ASP A 722 4.91 21.63 -38.62
N GLU A 723 3.86 21.48 -37.81
CA GLU A 723 2.49 21.92 -38.09
C GLU A 723 1.92 22.63 -36.86
N PRO A 724 0.90 23.48 -37.01
CA PRO A 724 0.26 24.11 -35.86
C PRO A 724 -0.26 23.07 -34.85
N MET A 725 0.07 23.27 -33.58
CA MET A 725 -0.50 22.52 -32.47
C MET A 725 -1.93 23.00 -32.20
N VAL A 726 -2.87 22.06 -32.10
CA VAL A 726 -4.29 22.34 -31.83
C VAL A 726 -4.76 21.79 -30.49
N GLY A 727 -3.95 20.96 -29.84
CA GLY A 727 -4.23 20.45 -28.50
C GLY A 727 -2.97 20.02 -27.76
N LEU A 728 -3.00 20.22 -26.43
CA LEU A 728 -2.00 19.73 -25.50
C LEU A 728 -2.71 19.15 -24.27
N THR A 729 -2.37 17.93 -23.87
CA THR A 729 -2.88 17.31 -22.63
C THR A 729 -1.72 16.79 -21.79
N GLN A 730 -1.59 17.29 -20.56
CA GLN A 730 -0.69 16.78 -19.53
C GLN A 730 -1.29 15.53 -18.86
N ASP A 731 -0.45 14.53 -18.65
CA ASP A 731 -0.82 13.24 -18.08
C ASP A 731 -2.05 12.57 -18.74
N PRO A 732 -2.01 12.34 -20.07
CA PRO A 732 -3.16 11.84 -20.84
C PRO A 732 -3.61 10.43 -20.44
N TYR A 733 -2.76 9.67 -19.73
CA TYR A 733 -3.04 8.31 -19.28
C TYR A 733 -3.24 8.20 -17.76
N TRP A 734 -3.21 9.33 -17.04
CA TRP A 734 -3.33 9.40 -15.57
C TRP A 734 -2.28 8.54 -14.84
N GLU A 735 -1.02 8.63 -15.28
CA GLU A 735 0.12 7.87 -14.76
C GLU A 735 0.76 8.54 -13.53
N THR A 736 0.38 9.77 -13.18
CA THR A 736 1.06 10.54 -12.11
C THR A 736 0.23 10.73 -10.84
N ALA A 737 -1.02 10.28 -10.82
CA ALA A 737 -2.00 10.53 -9.75
C ALA A 737 -2.32 12.02 -9.54
N ASP A 738 -2.40 12.80 -10.62
CA ASP A 738 -2.83 14.20 -10.59
C ASP A 738 -4.25 14.34 -10.01
N ILE A 739 -4.40 15.19 -8.99
CA ILE A 739 -5.66 15.36 -8.28
C ILE A 739 -6.66 16.30 -8.97
N ASP A 740 -6.25 17.06 -9.99
CA ASP A 740 -7.11 17.97 -10.76
C ASP A 740 -6.86 17.89 -12.27
N THR A 741 -7.41 16.85 -12.89
CA THR A 741 -7.35 16.67 -14.35
C THR A 741 -8.07 17.76 -15.18
N SER A 742 -8.84 18.66 -14.56
CA SER A 742 -9.55 19.72 -15.29
C SER A 742 -8.62 20.81 -15.83
N ASN A 743 -7.42 20.90 -15.25
CA ASN A 743 -6.43 21.91 -15.56
C ASN A 743 -5.28 21.37 -16.46
N ASN A 744 -5.37 20.10 -16.87
CA ASN A 744 -4.36 19.38 -17.67
C ASN A 744 -4.43 19.65 -19.18
N ALA A 745 -5.45 20.36 -19.69
CA ALA A 745 -5.70 20.45 -21.12
C ALA A 745 -5.71 21.89 -21.65
N TRP A 746 -5.08 22.07 -22.81
CA TRP A 746 -5.22 23.26 -23.64
C TRP A 746 -5.79 22.88 -25.04
N PRO A 747 -6.85 23.58 -25.51
CA PRO A 747 -7.75 24.44 -24.73
C PRO A 747 -8.42 23.66 -23.58
N ARG A 748 -8.84 24.36 -22.51
CA ARG A 748 -9.51 23.72 -21.38
C ARG A 748 -10.77 22.98 -21.85
N LYS A 749 -10.85 21.69 -21.49
CA LYS A 749 -11.98 20.82 -21.85
C LYS A 749 -13.08 20.96 -20.80
N VAL A 750 -14.35 20.95 -21.23
CA VAL A 750 -15.49 20.99 -20.31
C VAL A 750 -15.62 19.63 -19.63
N THR A 751 -15.49 19.58 -18.31
CA THR A 751 -15.77 18.38 -17.51
C THR A 751 -17.28 18.12 -17.52
N GLN A 752 -17.73 17.12 -18.28
CA GLN A 752 -19.13 16.72 -18.27
C GLN A 752 -19.43 15.97 -16.97
N SER A 753 -20.37 16.50 -16.17
CA SER A 753 -20.88 15.85 -14.95
C SER A 753 -22.39 15.64 -15.06
N ARG A 754 -22.92 14.63 -14.38
CA ARG A 754 -24.35 14.35 -14.28
C ARG A 754 -24.77 14.40 -12.81
N LEU A 755 -25.84 15.15 -12.51
CA LEU A 755 -26.46 15.15 -11.19
C LEU A 755 -27.27 13.85 -11.04
N GLU A 756 -26.78 12.91 -10.25
CA GLU A 756 -27.53 11.72 -9.87
C GLU A 756 -28.31 11.98 -8.57
N LEU A 757 -29.64 11.80 -8.63
CA LEU A 757 -30.53 11.88 -7.47
C LEU A 757 -30.81 10.46 -6.97
N PHE A 758 -30.32 10.11 -5.79
CA PHE A 758 -30.50 8.78 -5.20
C PHE A 758 -31.50 8.79 -4.04
N LYS A 759 -32.33 7.75 -3.96
CA LYS A 759 -32.92 7.29 -2.69
C LYS A 759 -31.97 6.25 -2.09
N THR A 760 -31.66 6.37 -0.80
CA THR A 760 -30.78 5.44 -0.08
C THR A 760 -31.38 4.03 -0.05
N GLU A 761 -30.72 3.05 -0.67
CA GLU A 761 -30.99 1.63 -0.51
C GLU A 761 -29.66 0.86 -0.37
N ARG A 762 -29.56 -0.01 0.65
CA ARG A 762 -28.41 -0.91 0.88
C ARG A 762 -28.64 -2.26 0.18
N ASP A 763 -27.56 -2.92 -0.26
CA ASP A 763 -27.48 -4.33 -0.74
C ASP A 763 -27.95 -4.72 -2.16
N LYS A 764 -27.61 -3.94 -3.20
CA LYS A 764 -28.06 -4.19 -4.59
C LYS A 764 -27.16 -5.03 -5.53
N ASN A 765 -25.92 -5.40 -5.18
CA ASN A 765 -24.95 -5.91 -6.18
C ASN A 765 -24.55 -7.39 -6.03
N ASN A 766 -25.47 -8.28 -5.63
CA ASN A 766 -25.24 -9.73 -5.69
C ASN A 766 -25.91 -10.33 -6.92
N LEU A 767 -25.23 -10.24 -8.07
CA LEU A 767 -25.71 -10.73 -9.36
C LEU A 767 -26.11 -12.22 -9.31
N MET A 768 -25.39 -13.05 -8.54
CA MET A 768 -25.70 -14.48 -8.41
C MET A 768 -27.07 -14.69 -7.73
N ARG A 769 -27.32 -13.98 -6.63
CA ARG A 769 -28.62 -14.02 -5.94
C ARG A 769 -29.74 -13.48 -6.83
N ASP A 770 -29.49 -12.37 -7.52
CA ASP A 770 -30.50 -11.73 -8.37
C ASP A 770 -30.83 -12.62 -9.59
N PHE A 771 -29.82 -13.28 -10.17
CA PHE A 771 -29.98 -14.25 -11.24
C PHE A 771 -30.72 -15.53 -10.80
N ASN A 772 -30.45 -16.01 -9.58
CA ASN A 772 -31.09 -17.21 -9.04
C ASN A 772 -32.51 -16.96 -8.50
N THR A 773 -32.95 -15.70 -8.43
CA THR A 773 -34.30 -15.35 -7.99
C THR A 773 -35.32 -15.88 -9.00
N PRO A 774 -36.27 -16.74 -8.59
CA PRO A 774 -37.26 -17.30 -9.51
C PRO A 774 -38.10 -16.20 -10.17
N LEU A 775 -38.33 -16.32 -11.49
CA LEU A 775 -39.26 -15.44 -12.20
C LEU A 775 -40.63 -15.52 -11.54
N LYS A 776 -41.19 -14.37 -11.15
CA LYS A 776 -42.59 -14.29 -10.74
C LYS A 776 -43.42 -14.70 -11.96
N LYS A 777 -44.12 -15.84 -11.88
CA LYS A 777 -45.10 -16.21 -12.91
C LYS A 777 -46.15 -15.11 -12.95
N ASP A 778 -46.43 -14.57 -14.12
CA ASP A 778 -47.61 -13.74 -14.34
C ASP A 778 -48.83 -14.54 -13.89
N GLU A 779 -49.41 -14.19 -12.75
CA GLU A 779 -50.78 -14.56 -12.46
C GLU A 779 -51.62 -13.87 -13.53
N LYS A 780 -51.97 -14.64 -14.57
CA LYS A 780 -52.99 -14.30 -15.55
C LYS A 780 -54.21 -13.73 -14.81
N LYS A 781 -54.50 -12.46 -15.05
CA LYS A 781 -55.86 -11.94 -14.90
C LYS A 781 -56.77 -12.52 -15.97
#